data_AF-A0A963U4M4-F1
#
_entry.id   AF-A0A963U4M4-F1
#
_cell.length_a   1.000
_cell.length_b   1.000
_cell.length_c   1.000
_cell.angle_alpha   90.00
_cell.angle_beta   90.00
_cell.angle_gamma   90.00
#
_symmetry.space_group_name_H-M   'P 1'
#
loop_
_entity.id
_entity.type
_entity.pdbx_description
1 polymer ?
#
loop_
_entity_poly.entity_id
_entity_poly.type
_entity_poly.pdbx_seq_one_letter_code
_entity_poly.pdbx_strand_id
1 'polypeptide(L)'
;MSKAAPQFSTEFEPQIELNDLLGSSALSGRNRANRSRRKQSRFKNGADAAGPAMVAALIGAQIAEDAQAARGFFDDPRDMSLFANATICRGHEAFAASHGDHALADAAASSHVGHTVVSERAGFAHFGANEDLMFQGFGARGGFGRGRFGGRRGRAGDDHETHNNEHGSQNGEHGSNNNQHGSHNGGQGGETAHGGHSHDPSNSGSDSGDHTHTNDGGAGAGDDGAHSHTPSDGTNTSGGSTGDHSQHGSGPHPSDPAKGSEHMALMNLVPISAATHVAVKSGSWFDPTVWANGQVPGDGAKVLVPQGVTIDYDGSSPASIFTIRVDGQIDFAHDVDTFLEVDTFVVTGTGTVTIGTEANPVDPNVSTVISFADNGAIDVAWDPMLLSRGFVSHGTVDIHGAEKDAFLKVLTDPMKGDTTLTLETVPNGWQVGDKLVLTGTHLASTKGQQRGAPVTAQTEDEELVITAINGNVVTLDRALQYDHEGARSDLKAYVANYSRNVTFQNENGDLTPVHERGHVMMMHSDNITVKYAEFDELGRTDKSARAFDAGSLTSVAPDSNVQGRYSFHIHRAGVSDPANPAIVEGNAVWGSPGWGFVHHDSNAILSNNAAYDVFGAAFVAETGNEIGRWDHNIAIKSLGMAHLSKVVDVNAFDLGRTGAGFWFQGRLVEAVDNVAAGVPSGAGFAYFHRGVDPNHLLVDPSNSPLSDSLRYAGGVNSNIPNISVFLGNESIATETGLEVIKANPRQDHDLRSLLDSFTAWEVLKGVHLGYTGHYTIRDLDVVGTDSPGIAMVRGAGISLGVHVFDVVVNGANIEGFHNGVTQQKSAVNGLKFMAGKDQWDYVYIDVNISGATNDYTNRTPGDRFLTASDLNHGRLFYNSDFAETHIVRNNGYWDLSGQKTDSIGQKAGYDIWDPNRITAAELRGSIAENGYWMTTDGRRVALIEEYYSDRATADIIKVGIFVELPARFSLAGFNSTFVPTYNGVLNQNSKAPIAVDDVAHTNSGHSVIIDLLANDKDPDGDQIKLDGVFSQNSHVVDNGDGTVTYFADPNFTGQDIFHYFVQDSNGDISKAQVTVTVDA
;
A
#
# COMPACT_ATOMS: atom_id res chain seq x y z
N MET A 1 -11.06 18.00 46.95
CA MET A 1 -11.75 18.91 47.89
C MET A 1 -12.95 19.56 47.17
N SER A 2 -13.55 20.63 47.69
CA SER A 2 -14.95 20.99 47.38
C SER A 2 -15.21 21.78 46.08
N LYS A 3 -16.16 21.27 45.28
CA LYS A 3 -17.21 21.98 44.50
C LYS A 3 -16.87 23.30 43.76
N ALA A 4 -17.04 23.28 42.44
CA ALA A 4 -17.81 24.28 41.71
C ALA A 4 -18.45 23.67 40.43
N ALA A 5 -19.64 24.15 40.07
CA ALA A 5 -20.33 23.97 38.79
C ALA A 5 -21.23 25.21 38.60
N PRO A 6 -21.63 25.59 37.36
CA PRO A 6 -22.90 25.03 36.86
C PRO A 6 -23.00 24.82 35.34
N GLN A 7 -24.10 24.15 35.00
CA GLN A 7 -24.68 23.83 33.69
C GLN A 7 -24.72 24.96 32.65
N PHE A 8 -24.77 24.56 31.37
CA PHE A 8 -25.53 25.24 30.31
C PHE A 8 -26.45 24.21 29.61
N SER A 9 -27.45 24.69 28.87
CA SER A 9 -28.54 23.85 28.34
C SER A 9 -29.04 24.31 26.96
N THR A 10 -29.08 23.36 26.02
CA THR A 10 -30.11 23.15 24.97
C THR A 10 -30.66 24.34 24.16
N GLU A 11 -30.56 24.19 22.83
CA GLU A 11 -31.50 24.63 21.77
C GLU A 11 -31.69 26.15 21.50
N PHE A 12 -31.58 26.53 20.22
CA PHE A 12 -32.77 26.87 19.41
C PHE A 12 -32.44 27.02 17.91
N GLU A 13 -33.34 26.55 17.04
CA GLU A 13 -33.28 26.72 15.58
C GLU A 13 -33.73 28.13 15.09
N PRO A 14 -33.42 28.52 13.84
CA PRO A 14 -33.61 29.89 13.35
C PRO A 14 -35.04 30.23 12.91
N GLN A 15 -35.35 31.53 12.87
CA GLN A 15 -36.51 32.09 12.19
C GLN A 15 -36.12 33.28 11.31
N ILE A 16 -36.77 33.38 10.15
CA ILE A 16 -36.57 34.44 9.15
C ILE A 16 -37.63 35.53 9.38
N GLU A 17 -37.22 36.79 9.44
CA GLU A 17 -38.08 37.92 9.06
C GLU A 17 -37.31 38.97 8.26
N LEU A 18 -38.04 39.73 7.44
CA LEU A 18 -37.52 40.66 6.44
C LEU A 18 -38.40 41.91 6.43
N ASN A 19 -37.86 43.11 6.62
CA ASN A 19 -38.48 44.38 6.21
C ASN A 19 -37.55 45.61 6.24
N ASP A 20 -37.90 46.61 5.44
CA ASP A 20 -37.18 47.88 5.20
C ASP A 20 -37.32 48.93 6.33
N LEU A 21 -36.43 49.94 6.38
CA LEU A 21 -36.76 51.32 5.90
C LEU A 21 -35.62 52.39 6.03
N LEU A 22 -35.18 52.89 4.87
CA LEU A 22 -34.86 54.28 4.45
C LEU A 22 -34.11 55.30 5.37
N GLY A 23 -33.08 55.97 4.83
CA GLY A 23 -32.38 57.08 5.54
C GLY A 23 -31.51 58.09 4.76
N SER A 24 -31.48 58.04 3.42
CA SER A 24 -31.37 59.15 2.43
C SER A 24 -30.55 60.46 2.66
N SER A 25 -29.57 60.73 1.77
CA SER A 25 -29.34 62.03 1.06
C SER A 25 -28.19 61.86 0.02
N ALA A 26 -28.28 62.18 -1.29
CA ALA A 26 -28.71 63.37 -2.05
C ALA A 26 -27.57 64.41 -2.24
N LEU A 27 -27.38 65.14 -3.37
CA LEU A 27 -27.88 65.19 -4.77
C LEU A 27 -26.95 66.19 -5.52
N SER A 28 -26.74 66.30 -6.85
CA SER A 28 -27.12 65.64 -8.12
C SER A 28 -26.13 66.11 -9.24
N GLY A 29 -26.16 65.75 -10.54
CA GLY A 29 -27.08 64.92 -11.34
C GLY A 29 -26.95 65.23 -12.87
N ARG A 30 -27.88 64.66 -13.68
CA ARG A 30 -28.54 65.22 -14.89
C ARG A 30 -27.68 65.68 -16.11
N ASN A 31 -28.04 65.44 -17.39
CA ASN A 31 -29.17 64.74 -18.02
C ASN A 31 -29.00 64.63 -19.58
N ARG A 32 -29.50 63.55 -20.22
CA ARG A 32 -30.14 63.50 -21.59
C ARG A 32 -29.28 63.80 -22.85
N ALA A 33 -29.63 63.38 -24.09
CA ALA A 33 -30.50 62.29 -24.59
C ALA A 33 -30.42 62.05 -26.13
N ASN A 34 -30.58 60.77 -26.57
CA ASN A 34 -31.48 60.28 -27.65
C ASN A 34 -31.46 60.90 -29.08
N ARG A 35 -31.08 60.13 -30.14
CA ARG A 35 -31.96 59.78 -31.32
C ARG A 35 -31.35 58.96 -32.48
N SER A 36 -32.18 58.02 -32.93
CA SER A 36 -32.24 57.13 -34.12
C SER A 36 -31.79 57.54 -35.55
N ARG A 37 -31.43 56.50 -36.35
CA ARG A 37 -31.87 56.13 -37.74
C ARG A 37 -31.20 56.69 -39.04
N ARG A 38 -30.53 55.74 -39.74
CA ARG A 38 -30.78 55.23 -41.14
C ARG A 38 -30.13 55.91 -42.39
N LYS A 39 -29.77 55.04 -43.37
CA LYS A 39 -29.39 55.22 -44.80
C LYS A 39 -27.94 55.67 -45.15
N GLN A 40 -27.41 55.48 -46.38
CA GLN A 40 -27.37 54.32 -47.32
C GLN A 40 -26.53 54.64 -48.59
N SER A 41 -25.87 53.64 -49.21
CA SER A 41 -25.46 53.60 -50.65
C SER A 41 -24.24 54.47 -51.08
N ARG A 42 -23.45 54.17 -52.15
CA ARG A 42 -23.35 52.99 -53.05
C ARG A 42 -22.08 52.99 -53.96
N PHE A 43 -21.75 51.79 -54.51
CA PHE A 43 -21.15 51.47 -55.84
C PHE A 43 -19.62 51.36 -56.09
N LYS A 44 -19.24 50.14 -56.57
CA LYS A 44 -18.28 49.75 -57.67
C LYS A 44 -16.77 50.05 -57.49
N ASN A 45 -15.80 49.19 -57.83
CA ASN A 45 -15.72 47.84 -58.48
C ASN A 45 -14.44 47.10 -57.95
N GLY A 46 -14.05 45.86 -58.30
CA GLY A 46 -14.63 44.78 -59.14
C GLY A 46 -13.66 44.19 -60.20
N ALA A 47 -13.56 42.84 -60.29
CA ALA A 47 -12.77 41.99 -61.24
C ALA A 47 -11.24 41.85 -60.98
N ASP A 48 -10.52 40.75 -61.34
CA ASP A 48 -10.89 39.33 -61.63
C ASP A 48 -9.65 38.37 -61.65
N ALA A 49 -9.89 37.09 -61.33
CA ALA A 49 -9.30 35.84 -61.88
C ALA A 49 -7.77 35.46 -61.90
N ALA A 50 -7.58 34.13 -61.94
CA ALA A 50 -6.49 33.33 -62.57
C ALA A 50 -5.18 33.00 -61.82
N GLY A 51 -4.90 31.69 -61.69
CA GLY A 51 -3.55 31.11 -61.77
C GLY A 51 -3.25 30.64 -63.22
N PRO A 52 -2.05 30.10 -63.53
CA PRO A 52 -1.95 28.63 -63.51
C PRO A 52 -0.53 28.05 -63.20
N ALA A 53 -0.39 26.76 -63.50
CA ALA A 53 0.74 25.82 -63.47
C ALA A 53 2.03 26.28 -64.24
N MET A 54 3.12 25.51 -64.46
CA MET A 54 3.21 24.07 -64.76
C MET A 54 4.65 23.49 -64.68
N VAL A 55 4.76 22.24 -64.18
CA VAL A 55 5.50 21.08 -64.77
C VAL A 55 7.05 21.04 -64.91
N ALA A 56 7.59 19.90 -64.41
CA ALA A 56 8.76 19.10 -64.84
C ALA A 56 10.23 19.51 -64.57
N ALA A 57 11.21 18.57 -64.57
CA ALA A 57 11.23 17.13 -64.18
C ALA A 57 12.63 16.50 -64.37
N LEU A 58 12.80 15.28 -63.79
CA LEU A 58 13.43 14.08 -64.40
C LEU A 58 14.98 13.89 -64.40
N ILE A 59 15.33 12.59 -64.33
CA ILE A 59 16.65 11.93 -64.53
C ILE A 59 17.65 12.14 -63.37
N GLY A 60 18.33 11.13 -62.81
CA GLY A 60 18.42 9.68 -63.13
C GLY A 60 19.90 9.26 -63.31
N ALA A 61 20.53 8.53 -62.39
CA ALA A 61 20.38 7.09 -62.07
C ALA A 61 21.25 6.16 -62.95
N GLN A 62 22.32 5.60 -62.36
CA GLN A 62 23.12 4.42 -62.75
C GLN A 62 24.10 4.15 -61.58
N ILE A 63 24.26 3.02 -60.88
CA ILE A 63 24.10 1.56 -61.09
C ILE A 63 25.34 0.88 -61.73
N ALA A 64 26.13 0.21 -60.87
CA ALA A 64 27.05 -0.92 -61.07
C ALA A 64 27.97 -0.99 -59.82
N GLU A 65 28.53 -2.08 -59.29
CA GLU A 65 28.32 -3.54 -59.28
C GLU A 65 29.68 -4.13 -58.82
N ASP A 66 29.66 -4.96 -57.77
CA ASP A 66 30.54 -6.12 -57.52
C ASP A 66 32.09 -6.08 -57.39
N ALA A 67 32.56 -7.20 -56.81
CA ALA A 67 33.88 -7.82 -56.85
C ALA A 67 34.99 -7.37 -55.86
N GLN A 68 35.19 -8.22 -54.85
CA GLN A 68 36.39 -8.32 -54.01
C GLN A 68 37.60 -8.85 -54.82
N ALA A 69 38.82 -8.38 -54.50
CA ALA A 69 40.04 -9.19 -54.58
C ALA A 69 41.16 -8.56 -53.74
N ALA A 70 41.96 -9.36 -53.01
CA ALA A 70 42.93 -8.88 -52.02
C ALA A 70 44.38 -9.33 -52.30
N ARG A 71 45.35 -8.62 -51.68
CA ARG A 71 46.62 -9.10 -51.05
C ARG A 71 47.50 -7.90 -50.63
N GLY A 72 48.14 -7.92 -49.45
CA GLY A 72 48.92 -6.73 -49.00
C GLY A 72 49.89 -6.76 -47.79
N PHE A 73 49.84 -7.74 -46.87
CA PHE A 73 50.85 -8.00 -45.80
C PHE A 73 51.09 -6.97 -44.63
N PHE A 74 50.76 -7.45 -43.40
CA PHE A 74 51.50 -7.36 -42.10
C PHE A 74 51.58 -6.09 -41.20
N ASP A 75 51.29 -6.35 -39.91
CA ASP A 75 51.76 -5.90 -38.57
C ASP A 75 51.69 -4.44 -38.00
N ASP A 76 51.00 -4.36 -36.84
CA ASP A 76 51.39 -3.92 -35.45
C ASP A 76 52.76 -3.22 -35.22
N PRO A 77 53.03 -2.46 -34.12
CA PRO A 77 52.17 -2.04 -32.98
C PRO A 77 52.15 -0.52 -32.62
N ARG A 78 51.33 -0.20 -31.60
CA ARG A 78 51.54 0.62 -30.36
C ARG A 78 52.86 1.45 -30.26
N ASP A 79 52.95 2.61 -29.60
CA ASP A 79 52.10 3.24 -28.55
C ASP A 79 52.38 4.77 -28.40
N MET A 80 51.87 5.39 -27.33
CA MET A 80 52.20 6.71 -26.70
C MET A 80 51.16 7.84 -26.81
N SER A 81 51.09 8.68 -25.77
CA SER A 81 49.91 9.46 -25.40
C SER A 81 50.14 10.98 -25.19
N LEU A 82 49.06 11.75 -25.46
CA LEU A 82 48.61 12.96 -24.73
C LEU A 82 49.64 14.05 -24.32
N PHE A 83 49.79 15.13 -25.11
CA PHE A 83 48.97 16.36 -24.99
C PHE A 83 49.45 17.55 -25.87
N ALA A 84 48.52 18.49 -26.07
CA ALA A 84 48.52 19.67 -26.95
C ALA A 84 49.76 20.61 -26.98
N ASN A 85 50.15 21.07 -28.19
CA ASN A 85 49.84 22.42 -28.70
C ASN A 85 50.61 22.79 -30.00
N ALA A 86 50.02 23.61 -30.87
CA ALA A 86 50.70 24.23 -32.00
C ALA A 86 50.20 25.68 -32.23
N THR A 87 51.00 26.66 -31.84
CA THR A 87 50.70 28.11 -31.96
C THR A 87 51.41 28.73 -33.15
N ILE A 88 50.77 29.71 -33.80
CA ILE A 88 51.40 30.80 -34.57
C ILE A 88 50.45 32.03 -34.43
N CYS A 89 50.90 33.25 -34.14
CA CYS A 89 52.19 33.87 -34.46
C CYS A 89 52.69 34.92 -33.43
N ARG A 90 54.03 35.11 -33.39
CA ARG A 90 54.85 36.23 -32.84
C ARG A 90 55.16 36.27 -31.33
N GLY A 91 56.46 36.24 -30.95
CA GLY A 91 56.91 37.05 -29.79
C GLY A 91 58.14 36.73 -28.91
N HIS A 92 59.30 36.26 -29.41
CA HIS A 92 60.64 36.33 -28.74
C HIS A 92 60.98 35.55 -27.43
N GLU A 93 62.05 34.73 -27.50
CA GLU A 93 63.23 34.57 -26.57
C GLU A 93 63.07 34.21 -25.06
N ALA A 94 63.94 33.42 -24.37
CA ALA A 94 65.03 32.48 -24.74
C ALA A 94 65.63 31.69 -23.51
N PHE A 95 66.04 30.39 -23.69
CA PHE A 95 66.98 29.53 -22.87
C PHE A 95 66.66 29.18 -21.37
N ALA A 96 67.19 28.11 -20.70
CA ALA A 96 67.67 26.74 -21.05
C ALA A 96 68.10 25.87 -19.80
N ALA A 97 68.07 24.51 -19.90
CA ALA A 97 68.87 23.48 -19.15
C ALA A 97 68.62 23.20 -17.62
N SER A 98 68.94 22.03 -16.98
CA SER A 98 69.14 20.60 -17.40
C SER A 98 69.44 19.58 -16.24
N HIS A 99 68.90 18.34 -16.32
CA HIS A 99 69.45 17.00 -15.91
C HIS A 99 69.65 16.54 -14.42
N GLY A 100 69.57 15.20 -14.18
CA GLY A 100 70.07 14.46 -13.00
C GLY A 100 69.42 13.07 -12.75
N ASP A 101 70.19 11.97 -12.63
CA ASP A 101 69.71 10.55 -12.66
C ASP A 101 70.10 9.65 -11.44
N HIS A 102 69.47 8.45 -11.37
CA HIS A 102 69.97 7.14 -10.87
C HIS A 102 69.88 6.66 -9.38
N ALA A 103 68.92 5.72 -9.14
CA ALA A 103 69.14 4.25 -8.94
C ALA A 103 69.38 3.54 -7.55
N LEU A 104 68.69 2.38 -7.41
CA LEU A 104 69.02 1.08 -6.74
C LEU A 104 68.79 0.76 -5.23
N ALA A 105 67.84 -0.19 -5.01
CA ALA A 105 67.97 -1.51 -4.33
C ALA A 105 67.82 -1.78 -2.79
N ASP A 106 66.95 -2.76 -2.51
CA ASP A 106 66.95 -3.89 -1.52
C ASP A 106 66.70 -3.79 0.02
N ALA A 107 65.65 -4.52 0.44
CA ALA A 107 65.55 -5.54 1.52
C ALA A 107 65.42 -5.24 3.06
N ALA A 108 64.69 -6.18 3.72
CA ALA A 108 64.79 -6.68 5.12
C ALA A 108 63.90 -6.13 6.29
N ALA A 109 62.75 -6.81 6.50
CA ALA A 109 62.14 -7.40 7.73
C ALA A 109 62.34 -6.89 9.19
N SER A 110 61.26 -7.02 10.01
CA SER A 110 61.18 -7.68 11.35
C SER A 110 60.71 -6.87 12.60
N SER A 111 59.81 -7.48 13.39
CA SER A 111 59.60 -7.36 14.88
C SER A 111 59.03 -6.03 15.48
N HIS A 112 58.33 -5.97 16.64
CA HIS A 112 57.85 -6.98 17.61
C HIS A 112 56.75 -6.47 18.59
N VAL A 113 55.90 -7.38 19.09
CA VAL A 113 55.27 -7.48 20.44
C VAL A 113 54.56 -6.26 21.08
N GLY A 114 53.25 -6.42 21.34
CA GLY A 114 52.40 -5.52 22.13
C GLY A 114 52.33 -5.75 23.65
N HIS A 115 51.23 -5.35 24.29
CA HIS A 115 50.84 -5.67 25.67
C HIS A 115 49.31 -5.48 25.89
N THR A 116 48.80 -5.85 27.08
CA THR A 116 47.37 -6.09 27.36
C THR A 116 46.93 -5.42 28.69
N VAL A 117 45.62 -5.49 29.02
CA VAL A 117 44.99 -5.44 30.39
C VAL A 117 44.32 -4.11 30.89
N VAL A 118 42.96 -4.11 30.80
CA VAL A 118 41.96 -3.87 31.90
C VAL A 118 41.61 -2.45 32.44
N SER A 119 40.39 -2.02 32.07
CA SER A 119 39.22 -1.52 32.86
C SER A 119 39.19 -0.30 33.82
N GLU A 120 37.94 0.18 33.98
CA GLU A 120 37.28 0.84 35.14
C GLU A 120 37.34 2.38 35.35
N ARG A 121 36.19 3.00 35.02
CA ARG A 121 35.29 3.81 35.89
C ARG A 121 35.78 5.09 36.61
N ALA A 122 35.09 6.17 36.21
CA ALA A 122 34.39 7.17 37.05
C ALA A 122 35.16 8.30 37.79
N GLY A 123 34.52 9.49 37.84
CA GLY A 123 34.61 10.38 39.01
C GLY A 123 34.74 11.89 38.77
N PHE A 124 33.60 12.61 38.81
CA PHE A 124 33.38 13.98 39.33
C PHE A 124 34.54 14.99 39.49
N ALA A 125 34.35 16.22 38.99
CA ALA A 125 34.21 17.44 39.83
C ALA A 125 33.81 18.69 39.00
N HIS A 126 33.17 19.69 39.63
CA HIS A 126 32.69 20.91 38.96
C HIS A 126 32.76 22.16 39.88
N PHE A 127 33.39 23.25 39.42
CA PHE A 127 33.42 24.66 39.91
C PHE A 127 34.26 25.44 38.86
N GLY A 128 34.04 26.69 38.44
CA GLY A 128 33.23 27.82 38.93
C GLY A 128 34.10 28.89 39.63
N ALA A 129 34.06 30.21 39.36
CA ALA A 129 33.42 31.03 38.32
C ALA A 129 33.99 32.49 38.37
N ASN A 130 33.48 33.44 37.52
CA ASN A 130 33.56 34.94 37.67
C ASN A 130 34.93 35.66 37.48
N GLU A 131 35.08 36.93 37.03
CA GLU A 131 34.29 37.87 36.17
C GLU A 131 35.08 39.20 35.88
N ASP A 132 34.44 40.19 35.20
CA ASP A 132 34.61 41.67 35.40
C ASP A 132 35.86 42.48 34.85
N LEU A 133 35.84 43.78 34.39
CA LEU A 133 34.82 44.86 34.15
C LEU A 133 35.32 46.04 33.22
N MET A 134 34.40 46.67 32.45
CA MET A 134 34.27 48.15 32.12
C MET A 134 35.35 48.95 31.31
N PHE A 135 35.14 50.15 30.66
CA PHE A 135 33.97 51.07 30.48
C PHE A 135 33.95 51.95 29.19
N GLN A 136 33.03 52.94 29.12
CA GLN A 136 32.61 53.89 28.04
C GLN A 136 33.51 55.17 27.89
N GLY A 137 33.39 56.14 26.94
CA GLY A 137 32.53 56.38 25.75
C GLY A 137 32.56 57.87 25.24
N PHE A 138 32.05 58.17 24.01
CA PHE A 138 31.83 59.51 23.35
C PHE A 138 33.07 60.43 23.05
N GLY A 139 33.08 61.35 22.05
CA GLY A 139 32.18 61.61 20.91
C GLY A 139 32.49 62.87 20.02
N ALA A 140 32.43 62.71 18.68
CA ALA A 140 32.15 63.68 17.58
C ALA A 140 32.94 65.02 17.33
N ARG A 141 33.51 65.18 16.10
CA ARG A 141 33.04 66.12 15.01
C ARG A 141 33.99 66.27 13.80
N GLY A 142 33.43 66.17 12.57
CA GLY A 142 34.00 66.67 11.29
C GLY A 142 35.04 65.78 10.58
N GLY A 143 35.11 65.68 9.24
CA GLY A 143 34.16 66.14 8.21
C GLY A 143 34.69 65.96 6.77
N PHE A 144 33.84 65.43 5.86
CA PHE A 144 33.99 65.32 4.38
C PHE A 144 35.27 64.69 3.78
N GLY A 145 35.22 63.62 2.97
CA GLY A 145 34.10 62.73 2.63
C GLY A 145 34.32 61.93 1.33
N ARG A 146 33.47 60.89 1.13
CA ARG A 146 33.33 60.02 -0.06
C ARG A 146 34.55 59.14 -0.44
N GLY A 147 34.43 57.81 -0.57
CA GLY A 147 33.30 56.94 -0.25
C GLY A 147 33.55 55.48 -0.65
N ARG A 148 33.32 54.54 0.27
CA ARG A 148 33.29 53.08 0.04
C ARG A 148 32.31 52.45 1.05
N PHE A 149 31.90 51.22 0.77
CA PHE A 149 30.82 50.46 1.44
C PHE A 149 29.41 51.00 1.22
N GLY A 150 28.52 50.07 0.86
CA GLY A 150 27.08 50.20 0.94
C GLY A 150 26.51 48.84 1.30
N GLY A 151 25.54 48.81 2.22
CA GLY A 151 24.52 47.76 2.24
C GLY A 151 23.29 48.24 1.46
N ARG A 152 22.12 47.62 1.58
CA ARG A 152 21.72 46.45 2.41
C ARG A 152 20.37 45.93 1.87
N ARG A 153 20.00 44.70 2.24
CA ARG A 153 18.68 44.04 2.10
C ARG A 153 18.37 43.38 0.75
N GLY A 154 17.62 42.28 0.86
CA GLY A 154 16.90 41.62 -0.22
C GLY A 154 17.73 40.57 -0.96
N ARG A 155 17.14 39.44 -1.37
CA ARG A 155 15.86 38.83 -0.94
C ARG A 155 15.92 37.33 -1.34
N ALA A 156 14.90 36.58 -0.92
CA ALA A 156 14.50 35.27 -1.38
C ALA A 156 14.93 34.88 -2.80
N GLY A 157 15.11 33.57 -2.98
CA GLY A 157 14.55 32.91 -4.14
C GLY A 157 15.52 32.10 -4.96
N ASP A 158 15.14 30.85 -5.12
CA ASP A 158 14.91 30.22 -6.42
C ASP A 158 16.15 29.88 -7.31
N ASP A 159 16.32 28.67 -7.87
CA ASP A 159 15.66 27.36 -7.69
C ASP A 159 16.24 26.35 -8.75
N HIS A 160 15.53 25.26 -9.05
CA HIS A 160 15.67 24.35 -10.19
C HIS A 160 15.93 24.99 -11.58
N GLU A 161 16.70 24.35 -12.47
CA GLU A 161 16.25 23.61 -13.70
C GLU A 161 15.54 24.49 -14.75
N THR A 162 15.74 24.30 -16.05
CA THR A 162 15.13 23.17 -16.79
C THR A 162 15.77 22.90 -18.15
N HIS A 163 15.77 21.60 -18.53
CA HIS A 163 15.51 21.10 -19.89
C HIS A 163 16.51 21.43 -21.04
N ASN A 164 16.62 20.62 -22.11
CA ASN A 164 16.11 19.25 -22.30
C ASN A 164 16.94 18.44 -23.32
N ASN A 165 16.67 17.14 -23.31
CA ASN A 165 16.85 16.25 -24.47
C ASN A 165 16.31 16.83 -25.78
N GLU A 166 16.99 16.56 -26.88
CA GLU A 166 16.36 16.40 -28.21
C GLU A 166 16.43 14.93 -28.64
N HIS A 167 15.67 14.58 -29.69
CA HIS A 167 15.30 13.22 -30.14
C HIS A 167 14.21 12.54 -29.27
N GLY A 168 13.03 12.15 -29.77
CA GLY A 168 12.48 12.20 -31.13
C GLY A 168 13.05 11.13 -32.07
N SER A 169 12.29 10.30 -32.77
CA SER A 169 10.85 10.06 -32.93
C SER A 169 10.74 9.18 -34.20
N GLN A 170 9.77 8.25 -34.27
CA GLN A 170 9.32 7.55 -35.51
C GLN A 170 10.33 6.62 -36.21
N ASN A 171 9.95 5.79 -37.20
CA ASN A 171 8.81 4.85 -37.39
C ASN A 171 9.04 4.05 -38.71
N GLY A 172 8.27 2.98 -38.95
CA GLY A 172 8.22 2.22 -40.21
C GLY A 172 8.17 0.71 -39.97
N GLU A 173 7.04 -0.03 -39.99
CA GLU A 173 5.73 0.08 -40.65
C GLU A 173 5.63 -0.61 -42.04
N HIS A 174 4.45 -1.23 -42.29
CA HIS A 174 3.99 -2.00 -43.47
C HIS A 174 4.50 -3.47 -43.65
N GLY A 175 3.64 -4.46 -43.96
CA GLY A 175 2.16 -4.49 -43.91
C GLY A 175 1.45 -5.57 -44.76
N SER A 176 0.11 -5.56 -44.70
CA SER A 176 -0.86 -6.01 -45.75
C SER A 176 -1.21 -7.51 -45.98
N ASN A 177 -2.39 -7.90 -45.46
CA ASN A 177 -3.53 -8.57 -46.16
C ASN A 177 -3.68 -10.11 -46.35
N ASN A 178 -4.84 -10.60 -45.85
CA ASN A 178 -5.85 -11.51 -46.44
C ASN A 178 -5.59 -13.00 -46.81
N ASN A 179 -6.16 -13.87 -45.98
CA ASN A 179 -7.38 -14.69 -46.27
C ASN A 179 -7.41 -15.69 -47.46
N GLN A 180 -7.42 -17.01 -47.18
CA GLN A 180 -8.51 -17.96 -47.56
C GLN A 180 -8.33 -19.43 -47.05
N HIS A 181 -9.40 -20.24 -47.14
CA HIS A 181 -9.47 -21.68 -46.77
C HIS A 181 -8.66 -22.63 -47.69
N GLY A 182 -8.29 -23.86 -47.25
CA GLY A 182 -7.50 -24.77 -48.12
C GLY A 182 -7.36 -26.30 -47.90
N SER A 183 -7.87 -26.94 -46.84
CA SER A 183 -8.22 -28.39 -46.78
C SER A 183 -7.31 -29.53 -47.39
N HIS A 184 -6.79 -30.41 -46.50
CA HIS A 184 -6.62 -31.89 -46.62
C HIS A 184 -5.40 -32.61 -47.29
N ASN A 185 -4.96 -33.65 -46.55
CA ASN A 185 -4.44 -34.99 -46.92
C ASN A 185 -3.11 -35.21 -47.70
N GLY A 186 -2.19 -35.91 -47.02
CA GLY A 186 -2.04 -37.37 -47.24
C GLY A 186 -0.65 -37.92 -47.63
N GLY A 187 -0.14 -38.91 -46.88
CA GLY A 187 1.05 -39.71 -47.23
C GLY A 187 1.55 -40.60 -46.08
N GLN A 188 1.87 -41.87 -46.34
CA GLN A 188 2.32 -42.87 -45.33
C GLN A 188 3.58 -43.64 -45.79
N GLY A 189 4.32 -44.21 -44.82
CA GLY A 189 5.23 -45.35 -45.00
C GLY A 189 6.73 -44.98 -44.98
N GLY A 190 7.62 -45.80 -44.39
CA GLY A 190 7.40 -47.06 -43.64
C GLY A 190 8.72 -47.77 -43.29
N GLU A 191 8.62 -48.98 -42.69
CA GLU A 191 9.74 -49.93 -42.37
C GLU A 191 10.73 -49.49 -41.27
N THR A 192 11.40 -50.34 -40.47
CA THR A 192 11.29 -51.76 -40.02
C THR A 192 12.13 -51.88 -38.71
N ALA A 193 12.13 -52.91 -37.85
CA ALA A 193 11.17 -53.91 -37.36
C ALA A 193 11.95 -54.96 -36.52
N HIS A 194 11.61 -55.14 -35.24
CA HIS A 194 11.94 -56.28 -34.34
C HIS A 194 11.25 -56.05 -32.97
N GLY A 195 10.89 -57.01 -32.10
CA GLY A 195 10.91 -58.48 -32.20
C GLY A 195 11.86 -59.16 -31.20
N GLY A 196 11.44 -59.86 -30.14
CA GLY A 196 10.08 -60.07 -29.59
C GLY A 196 10.11 -60.94 -28.32
N HIS A 197 9.14 -61.86 -28.18
CA HIS A 197 8.77 -62.70 -27.00
C HIS A 197 7.84 -62.01 -25.98
N SER A 198 6.79 -62.64 -25.42
CA SER A 198 5.97 -63.78 -25.92
C SER A 198 4.71 -64.02 -25.06
N HIS A 199 3.62 -64.43 -25.71
CA HIS A 199 2.42 -65.12 -25.20
C HIS A 199 1.23 -64.36 -24.54
N ASP A 200 0.13 -64.39 -25.32
CA ASP A 200 -1.32 -64.34 -25.01
C ASP A 200 -1.73 -65.57 -24.11
N PRO A 201 -2.91 -65.66 -23.41
CA PRO A 201 -4.23 -65.33 -23.96
C PRO A 201 -5.24 -64.52 -23.11
N SER A 202 -6.05 -63.76 -23.83
CA SER A 202 -7.36 -63.21 -23.42
C SER A 202 -8.44 -64.27 -23.08
N ASN A 203 -9.56 -63.86 -22.44
CA ASN A 203 -10.94 -63.92 -23.00
C ASN A 203 -12.06 -63.66 -21.94
N SER A 204 -13.21 -63.12 -22.40
CA SER A 204 -14.56 -63.03 -21.77
C SER A 204 -14.76 -62.20 -20.48
N GLY A 205 -15.93 -61.60 -20.20
CA GLY A 205 -17.09 -61.32 -21.08
C GLY A 205 -18.50 -61.62 -20.52
N SER A 206 -19.11 -60.68 -19.78
CA SER A 206 -20.56 -60.49 -19.48
C SER A 206 -20.69 -59.27 -18.52
N ASP A 207 -21.67 -58.37 -18.51
CA ASP A 207 -23.04 -58.18 -19.08
C ASP A 207 -24.24 -58.57 -18.17
N SER A 208 -25.26 -57.69 -18.17
CA SER A 208 -26.62 -57.75 -17.55
C SER A 208 -26.84 -57.60 -16.02
N GLY A 209 -27.96 -56.95 -15.64
CA GLY A 209 -28.51 -56.80 -14.26
C GLY A 209 -28.03 -55.53 -13.51
N ASP A 210 -28.82 -54.51 -13.12
CA ASP A 210 -30.26 -54.37 -12.81
C ASP A 210 -30.75 -55.20 -11.58
N HIS A 211 -31.59 -54.70 -10.65
CA HIS A 211 -32.59 -53.60 -10.74
C HIS A 211 -33.06 -53.11 -9.32
N THR A 212 -33.41 -51.82 -9.15
CA THR A 212 -34.46 -51.28 -8.20
C THR A 212 -34.28 -51.43 -6.64
N HIS A 213 -35.08 -50.84 -5.71
CA HIS A 213 -36.43 -50.21 -5.70
C HIS A 213 -36.64 -49.07 -4.63
N THR A 214 -37.24 -47.95 -5.06
CA THR A 214 -38.30 -47.08 -4.44
C THR A 214 -38.20 -46.39 -3.06
N ASN A 215 -38.68 -45.13 -3.04
CA ASN A 215 -39.79 -44.53 -2.24
C ASN A 215 -40.44 -45.37 -1.10
N ASP A 216 -41.01 -44.78 -0.04
CA ASP A 216 -41.63 -43.44 0.10
C ASP A 216 -41.51 -42.86 1.54
N GLY A 217 -41.95 -41.62 1.75
CA GLY A 217 -41.62 -40.80 2.92
C GLY A 217 -42.34 -41.03 4.26
N GLY A 218 -41.93 -40.23 5.26
CA GLY A 218 -42.91 -39.42 6.01
C GLY A 218 -42.95 -39.50 7.54
N ALA A 219 -42.49 -38.41 8.18
CA ALA A 219 -43.01 -37.78 9.40
C ALA A 219 -42.91 -38.48 10.79
N GLY A 220 -42.40 -37.70 11.76
CA GLY A 220 -42.41 -37.94 13.21
C GLY A 220 -41.51 -36.90 13.88
N ALA A 221 -41.97 -36.20 14.93
CA ALA A 221 -41.33 -34.97 15.42
C ALA A 221 -41.07 -34.96 16.95
N GLY A 222 -40.19 -34.05 17.38
CA GLY A 222 -39.78 -33.81 18.78
C GLY A 222 -38.56 -34.66 19.22
N ASP A 223 -37.77 -34.24 20.21
CA ASP A 223 -37.71 -32.94 20.90
C ASP A 223 -36.39 -32.83 21.72
N ASP A 224 -36.05 -31.63 22.22
CA ASP A 224 -35.13 -31.32 23.34
C ASP A 224 -33.66 -31.86 23.43
N GLY A 225 -32.78 -31.05 24.04
CA GLY A 225 -31.59 -31.49 24.81
C GLY A 225 -30.29 -31.74 24.01
N ALA A 226 -29.24 -30.90 23.99
CA ALA A 226 -28.53 -30.11 25.01
C ALA A 226 -27.58 -30.91 25.96
N HIS A 227 -26.29 -30.52 25.95
CA HIS A 227 -25.21 -30.89 26.90
C HIS A 227 -24.74 -32.38 26.90
N SER A 228 -23.50 -32.76 27.26
CA SER A 228 -22.25 -32.01 27.57
C SER A 228 -20.99 -32.90 27.40
N HIS A 229 -19.81 -32.24 27.35
CA HIS A 229 -18.57 -32.59 28.07
C HIS A 229 -18.76 -33.50 29.32
N THR A 230 -17.84 -34.38 29.78
CA THR A 230 -16.41 -34.67 29.44
C THR A 230 -16.05 -36.17 29.69
N PRO A 231 -14.98 -36.65 30.39
CA PRO A 231 -13.96 -37.49 29.74
C PRO A 231 -13.75 -38.88 30.39
N SER A 232 -12.78 -39.66 29.90
CA SER A 232 -12.26 -40.84 30.61
C SER A 232 -10.78 -41.13 30.33
N ASP A 233 -9.96 -41.20 31.38
CA ASP A 233 -8.52 -41.48 31.33
C ASP A 233 -8.12 -42.92 30.97
N GLY A 234 -6.89 -43.04 30.44
CA GLY A 234 -6.01 -44.19 30.68
C GLY A 234 -5.94 -45.25 29.56
N THR A 235 -4.82 -45.97 29.37
CA THR A 235 -3.52 -45.93 30.09
C THR A 235 -2.35 -46.35 29.17
N ASN A 236 -1.16 -45.82 29.44
CA ASN A 236 0.09 -46.09 28.72
C ASN A 236 0.60 -47.55 28.84
N THR A 237 1.01 -48.17 27.72
CA THR A 237 2.02 -49.23 27.69
C THR A 237 2.94 -49.11 26.47
N SER A 238 4.25 -49.26 26.67
CA SER A 238 5.30 -49.06 25.67
C SER A 238 5.63 -50.29 24.81
N GLY A 239 5.91 -50.07 23.51
CA GLY A 239 6.60 -51.02 22.63
C GLY A 239 6.97 -50.33 21.31
N GLY A 240 8.25 -50.37 20.90
CA GLY A 240 8.74 -49.50 19.81
C GLY A 240 9.47 -50.23 18.68
N SER A 241 10.06 -49.41 17.79
CA SER A 241 10.93 -49.73 16.64
C SER A 241 10.26 -49.88 15.27
N THR A 242 10.84 -49.13 14.31
CA THR A 242 10.91 -49.38 12.84
C THR A 242 9.60 -49.49 12.04
N GLY A 243 9.36 -48.50 11.17
CA GLY A 243 8.23 -48.49 10.24
C GLY A 243 8.20 -47.32 9.24
N ASP A 244 9.35 -46.86 8.72
CA ASP A 244 9.34 -45.94 7.57
C ASP A 244 8.94 -46.70 6.29
N HIS A 245 7.73 -46.41 5.78
CA HIS A 245 7.49 -46.02 4.37
C HIS A 245 5.98 -45.91 4.07
N SER A 246 5.66 -45.08 3.07
CA SER A 246 4.35 -45.00 2.38
C SER A 246 3.12 -44.58 3.21
N GLN A 247 3.01 -43.28 3.50
CA GLN A 247 1.71 -42.60 3.33
C GLN A 247 1.78 -41.68 2.10
N HIS A 248 1.23 -42.15 0.98
CA HIS A 248 0.92 -41.28 -0.16
C HIS A 248 -0.48 -40.68 0.07
N GLY A 249 -0.52 -39.54 0.76
CA GLY A 249 -1.75 -38.78 0.98
C GLY A 249 -1.46 -37.47 1.69
N SER A 250 -1.72 -36.34 1.02
CA SER A 250 -1.56 -34.97 1.53
C SER A 250 -0.19 -34.60 2.11
N GLY A 251 0.62 -33.85 1.35
CA GLY A 251 1.62 -32.97 1.96
C GLY A 251 0.96 -31.81 2.72
N PRO A 252 1.74 -30.95 3.41
CA PRO A 252 1.25 -29.66 3.88
C PRO A 252 0.77 -28.81 2.69
N HIS A 253 -0.32 -28.06 2.88
CA HIS A 253 -1.01 -27.27 1.85
C HIS A 253 -1.31 -28.07 0.56
N PRO A 254 -2.10 -29.17 0.62
CA PRO A 254 -2.33 -30.05 -0.54
C PRO A 254 -3.06 -29.38 -1.71
N SER A 255 -3.70 -28.22 -1.47
CA SER A 255 -4.35 -27.36 -2.45
C SER A 255 -3.42 -26.30 -3.07
N ASP A 256 -2.29 -25.98 -2.44
CA ASP A 256 -1.30 -25.00 -2.91
C ASP A 256 0.11 -25.63 -2.93
N PRO A 257 0.54 -26.19 -4.07
CA PRO A 257 1.88 -26.77 -4.21
C PRO A 257 3.04 -25.77 -4.04
N ALA A 258 2.80 -24.45 -4.11
CA ALA A 258 3.82 -23.44 -3.84
C ALA A 258 4.01 -23.27 -2.32
N LYS A 259 2.93 -23.04 -1.55
CA LYS A 259 3.00 -23.03 -0.07
C LYS A 259 3.55 -24.37 0.44
N GLY A 260 3.13 -25.50 -0.12
CA GLY A 260 3.68 -26.82 0.21
C GLY A 260 5.18 -26.98 -0.10
N SER A 261 5.70 -26.32 -1.14
CA SER A 261 7.14 -26.35 -1.47
C SER A 261 7.97 -25.43 -0.56
N GLU A 262 7.48 -24.21 -0.32
CA GLU A 262 8.03 -23.24 0.64
C GLU A 262 8.13 -23.86 2.04
N HIS A 263 7.02 -24.45 2.52
CA HIS A 263 6.92 -25.11 3.83
C HIS A 263 7.96 -26.23 3.98
N MET A 264 8.08 -27.10 2.97
CA MET A 264 9.06 -28.19 2.99
C MET A 264 10.50 -27.69 2.95
N ALA A 265 10.79 -26.57 2.28
CA ALA A 265 12.12 -25.96 2.30
C ALA A 265 12.50 -25.47 3.71
N LEU A 266 11.59 -24.78 4.41
CA LEU A 266 11.82 -24.35 5.79
C LEU A 266 12.04 -25.55 6.74
N MET A 267 11.20 -26.59 6.64
CA MET A 267 11.34 -27.79 7.48
C MET A 267 12.64 -28.57 7.21
N ASN A 268 13.23 -28.45 6.01
CA ASN A 268 14.52 -29.06 5.67
C ASN A 268 15.73 -28.35 6.30
N LEU A 269 15.60 -27.08 6.72
CA LEU A 269 16.63 -26.40 7.51
C LEU A 269 16.74 -26.98 8.93
N VAL A 270 15.60 -27.39 9.49
CA VAL A 270 15.41 -27.86 10.87
C VAL A 270 14.88 -29.31 10.99
N PRO A 271 15.57 -30.32 10.44
CA PRO A 271 15.12 -31.71 10.52
C PRO A 271 15.34 -32.27 11.93
N ILE A 272 14.31 -32.91 12.49
CA ILE A 272 14.33 -33.55 13.83
C ILE A 272 15.53 -34.48 14.02
N SER A 273 15.96 -35.17 12.96
CA SER A 273 17.11 -36.10 12.97
C SER A 273 18.48 -35.43 13.14
N ALA A 274 18.58 -34.10 13.00
CA ALA A 274 19.79 -33.32 13.25
C ALA A 274 19.80 -32.60 14.61
N ALA A 275 18.74 -32.76 15.43
CA ALA A 275 18.67 -32.14 16.75
C ALA A 275 19.73 -32.73 17.69
N THR A 276 20.55 -31.85 18.25
CA THR A 276 21.61 -32.16 19.25
C THR A 276 21.09 -32.07 20.69
N HIS A 277 20.07 -31.24 20.89
CA HIS A 277 19.37 -31.00 22.15
C HIS A 277 17.88 -31.18 21.87
N VAL A 278 17.25 -32.10 22.59
CA VAL A 278 15.81 -32.38 22.47
C VAL A 278 15.22 -32.28 23.86
N ALA A 279 14.17 -31.48 24.04
CA ALA A 279 13.48 -31.40 25.32
C ALA A 279 12.67 -32.69 25.59
N VAL A 280 12.74 -33.22 26.80
CA VAL A 280 12.07 -34.47 27.23
C VAL A 280 10.99 -34.28 28.29
N LYS A 281 10.83 -33.05 28.80
CA LYS A 281 9.80 -32.58 29.72
C LYS A 281 9.67 -31.07 29.61
N SER A 282 8.57 -30.49 30.05
CA SER A 282 8.43 -29.04 30.20
C SER A 282 9.31 -28.48 31.32
N GLY A 283 9.63 -27.19 31.24
CA GLY A 283 10.39 -26.43 32.23
C GLY A 283 11.47 -25.53 31.62
N SER A 284 12.13 -24.73 32.46
CA SER A 284 13.22 -23.81 32.12
C SER A 284 14.25 -24.37 31.13
N TRP A 285 14.56 -23.58 30.10
CA TRP A 285 15.65 -23.80 29.16
C TRP A 285 17.00 -24.05 29.86
N PHE A 286 17.21 -23.43 31.02
CA PHE A 286 18.45 -23.47 31.78
C PHE A 286 18.54 -24.65 32.78
N ASP A 287 17.51 -25.49 32.88
CA ASP A 287 17.57 -26.77 33.61
C ASP A 287 18.19 -27.89 32.74
N PRO A 288 19.40 -28.38 33.03
CA PRO A 288 20.02 -29.46 32.24
C PRO A 288 19.22 -30.78 32.26
N THR A 289 18.25 -30.95 33.16
CA THR A 289 17.37 -32.14 33.20
C THR A 289 16.16 -32.05 32.28
N VAL A 290 15.91 -30.90 31.63
CA VAL A 290 14.94 -30.75 30.52
C VAL A 290 15.45 -31.42 29.25
N TRP A 291 16.76 -31.51 29.06
CA TRP A 291 17.38 -31.90 27.79
C TRP A 291 17.83 -33.35 27.75
N ALA A 292 17.55 -34.06 26.66
CA ALA A 292 17.82 -35.50 26.48
C ALA A 292 19.29 -35.91 26.69
N ASN A 293 20.24 -35.00 26.47
CA ASN A 293 21.67 -35.20 26.64
C ASN A 293 22.19 -34.80 28.04
N GLY A 294 21.33 -34.24 28.90
CA GLY A 294 21.69 -33.75 30.23
C GLY A 294 22.47 -32.43 30.24
N GLN A 295 22.44 -31.63 29.16
CA GLN A 295 23.16 -30.36 29.02
C GLN A 295 22.21 -29.25 28.53
N VAL A 296 22.41 -28.02 29.00
CA VAL A 296 21.74 -26.83 28.45
C VAL A 296 22.32 -26.54 27.05
N PRO A 297 21.50 -26.15 26.05
CA PRO A 297 21.99 -25.72 24.74
C PRO A 297 23.05 -24.61 24.83
N GLY A 298 24.09 -24.73 24.02
CA GLY A 298 25.15 -23.73 23.86
C GLY A 298 25.64 -23.66 22.42
N ASP A 299 26.83 -23.11 22.19
CA ASP A 299 27.38 -22.81 20.86
C ASP A 299 27.19 -23.93 19.82
N GLY A 300 26.59 -23.58 18.68
CA GLY A 300 26.33 -24.52 17.59
C GLY A 300 25.19 -25.52 17.85
N ALA A 301 24.45 -25.40 18.95
CA ALA A 301 23.35 -26.31 19.26
C ALA A 301 22.25 -26.26 18.20
N LYS A 302 21.74 -27.44 17.88
CA LYS A 302 20.49 -27.65 17.15
C LYS A 302 19.45 -28.15 18.14
N VAL A 303 18.45 -27.33 18.42
CA VAL A 303 17.47 -27.50 19.51
C VAL A 303 16.12 -27.90 18.93
N LEU A 304 15.45 -28.84 19.60
CA LEU A 304 14.08 -29.26 19.32
C LEU A 304 13.24 -29.22 20.60
N VAL A 305 12.12 -28.51 20.54
CA VAL A 305 11.03 -28.54 21.52
C VAL A 305 9.88 -29.34 20.91
N PRO A 306 9.66 -30.61 21.30
CA PRO A 306 8.62 -31.47 20.71
C PRO A 306 7.20 -31.01 21.08
N GLN A 307 6.22 -31.43 20.27
CA GLN A 307 4.79 -31.20 20.56
C GLN A 307 4.40 -31.74 21.96
N GLY A 308 3.68 -30.92 22.73
CA GLY A 308 3.30 -31.23 24.11
C GLY A 308 4.39 -30.98 25.15
N VAL A 309 5.50 -30.32 24.78
CA VAL A 309 6.50 -29.77 25.69
C VAL A 309 6.47 -28.24 25.63
N THR A 310 6.49 -27.61 26.80
CA THR A 310 6.57 -26.15 26.98
C THR A 310 7.89 -25.80 27.64
N ILE A 311 8.67 -24.90 27.05
CA ILE A 311 9.96 -24.45 27.60
C ILE A 311 9.86 -23.01 28.07
N ASP A 312 10.14 -22.80 29.34
CA ASP A 312 10.24 -21.46 29.91
C ASP A 312 11.63 -20.90 29.52
N TYR A 313 11.69 -19.76 28.83
CA TYR A 313 12.94 -19.05 28.54
C TYR A 313 13.10 -17.93 29.58
N ASP A 314 13.67 -18.28 30.73
CA ASP A 314 13.69 -17.49 31.98
C ASP A 314 15.08 -16.91 32.33
N GLY A 315 15.85 -16.50 31.31
CA GLY A 315 17.16 -15.88 31.51
C GLY A 315 17.91 -15.53 30.22
N SER A 316 19.20 -15.23 30.36
CA SER A 316 20.06 -14.73 29.27
C SER A 316 21.19 -15.71 28.92
N SER A 317 21.42 -15.95 27.62
CA SER A 317 22.42 -16.88 27.08
C SER A 317 23.21 -16.30 25.90
N PRO A 318 24.48 -15.88 26.09
CA PRO A 318 25.36 -15.40 25.03
C PRO A 318 26.03 -16.57 24.29
N ALA A 319 25.25 -17.61 23.96
CA ALA A 319 25.74 -18.84 23.35
C ALA A 319 25.04 -19.02 22.00
N SER A 320 25.80 -18.94 20.90
CA SER A 320 25.26 -18.85 19.54
C SER A 320 24.55 -20.15 19.12
N ILE A 321 23.22 -20.19 19.25
CA ILE A 321 22.40 -21.35 18.88
C ILE A 321 22.30 -21.44 17.34
N PHE A 322 22.60 -22.59 16.75
CA PHE A 322 22.57 -22.71 15.28
C PHE A 322 21.15 -22.84 14.72
N THR A 323 20.32 -23.71 15.31
CA THR A 323 18.91 -23.81 14.95
C THR A 323 18.03 -24.08 16.16
N ILE A 324 16.85 -23.46 16.20
CA ILE A 324 15.74 -23.82 17.11
C ILE A 324 14.57 -24.31 16.27
N ARG A 325 13.93 -25.40 16.70
CA ARG A 325 12.66 -25.89 16.17
C ARG A 325 11.64 -26.04 17.30
N VAL A 326 10.49 -25.40 17.13
CA VAL A 326 9.36 -25.50 18.07
C VAL A 326 8.20 -26.23 17.39
N ASP A 327 7.99 -27.48 17.78
CA ASP A 327 6.77 -28.27 17.52
C ASP A 327 5.79 -28.22 18.71
N GLY A 328 6.29 -27.81 19.89
CA GLY A 328 5.54 -27.54 21.14
C GLY A 328 5.45 -26.05 21.44
N GLN A 329 5.95 -25.60 22.59
CA GLN A 329 5.81 -24.21 23.02
C GLN A 329 7.11 -23.66 23.63
N ILE A 330 7.45 -22.41 23.35
CA ILE A 330 8.45 -21.64 24.10
C ILE A 330 7.79 -20.36 24.63
N ASP A 331 7.85 -20.17 25.94
CA ASP A 331 7.33 -18.98 26.62
C ASP A 331 8.50 -18.19 27.23
N PHE A 332 8.74 -16.97 26.75
CA PHE A 332 9.73 -16.07 27.33
C PHE A 332 9.17 -15.41 28.59
N ALA A 333 9.98 -15.37 29.66
CA ALA A 333 9.58 -14.73 30.90
C ALA A 333 9.39 -13.21 30.72
N HIS A 334 8.33 -12.67 31.31
CA HIS A 334 7.95 -11.27 31.19
C HIS A 334 8.56 -10.38 32.30
N ASP A 335 9.06 -10.99 33.39
CA ASP A 335 9.49 -10.32 34.63
C ASP A 335 11.01 -10.38 34.89
N VAL A 336 11.81 -10.97 33.98
CA VAL A 336 13.28 -11.06 34.07
C VAL A 336 13.95 -10.86 32.69
N ASP A 337 15.14 -10.26 32.66
CA ASP A 337 15.86 -9.97 31.41
C ASP A 337 16.25 -11.26 30.65
N THR A 338 15.82 -11.35 29.39
CA THR A 338 16.10 -12.48 28.50
C THR A 338 16.91 -12.05 27.27
N PHE A 339 17.89 -12.88 26.91
CA PHE A 339 18.74 -12.68 25.74
C PHE A 339 19.00 -14.03 25.10
N LEU A 340 18.57 -14.20 23.85
CA LEU A 340 18.77 -15.38 23.02
C LEU A 340 19.57 -15.00 21.78
N GLU A 341 20.74 -15.60 21.60
CA GLU A 341 21.49 -15.53 20.35
C GLU A 341 21.23 -16.78 19.49
N VAL A 342 20.75 -16.60 18.26
CA VAL A 342 20.36 -17.70 17.38
C VAL A 342 20.59 -17.34 15.92
N ASP A 343 21.07 -18.27 15.08
CA ASP A 343 21.02 -18.09 13.63
C ASP A 343 19.56 -18.30 13.16
N THR A 344 19.06 -19.54 13.14
CA THR A 344 17.73 -19.87 12.57
C THR A 344 16.73 -20.35 13.62
N PHE A 345 15.68 -19.55 13.91
CA PHE A 345 14.57 -19.93 14.79
C PHE A 345 13.33 -20.26 13.94
N VAL A 346 12.88 -21.51 14.00
CA VAL A 346 11.67 -21.99 13.31
C VAL A 346 10.58 -22.44 14.27
N VAL A 347 9.38 -21.90 14.11
CA VAL A 347 8.13 -22.40 14.73
C VAL A 347 7.36 -23.19 13.66
N THR A 348 6.89 -24.39 13.98
CA THR A 348 6.14 -25.22 13.02
C THR A 348 4.62 -25.05 13.20
N GLY A 349 3.81 -25.62 12.32
CA GLY A 349 2.33 -25.45 12.34
C GLY A 349 1.59 -26.09 13.52
N THR A 350 2.31 -26.69 14.48
CA THR A 350 1.77 -27.07 15.80
C THR A 350 2.45 -26.34 16.95
N GLY A 351 3.37 -25.43 16.63
CA GLY A 351 4.21 -24.72 17.57
C GLY A 351 3.63 -23.37 18.00
N THR A 352 4.04 -22.93 19.19
CA THR A 352 3.69 -21.61 19.74
C THR A 352 4.94 -20.93 20.31
N VAL A 353 5.07 -19.62 20.08
CA VAL A 353 6.04 -18.77 20.78
C VAL A 353 5.30 -17.61 21.44
N THR A 354 5.54 -17.45 22.75
CA THR A 354 4.92 -16.44 23.60
C THR A 354 6.01 -15.51 24.15
N ILE A 355 5.85 -14.20 24.04
CA ILE A 355 6.76 -13.19 24.65
C ILE A 355 5.90 -12.14 25.36
N GLY A 356 5.61 -12.37 26.64
CA GLY A 356 4.51 -11.67 27.31
C GLY A 356 3.15 -12.08 26.74
N THR A 357 2.07 -11.53 27.31
CA THR A 357 0.67 -11.78 26.92
C THR A 357 -0.14 -10.50 27.11
N GLU A 358 -1.29 -10.33 26.46
CA GLU A 358 -2.19 -9.17 26.65
C GLU A 358 -2.51 -8.90 28.14
N ALA A 359 -2.57 -9.96 28.98
CA ALA A 359 -2.82 -9.84 30.41
C ALA A 359 -1.56 -9.63 31.28
N ASN A 360 -0.38 -9.95 30.77
CA ASN A 360 0.93 -9.80 31.42
C ASN A 360 1.99 -9.54 30.32
N PRO A 361 2.09 -8.31 29.77
CA PRO A 361 3.12 -7.96 28.79
C PRO A 361 4.51 -7.98 29.45
N VAL A 362 5.58 -7.97 28.66
CA VAL A 362 6.95 -7.83 29.17
C VAL A 362 7.07 -6.54 29.98
N ASP A 363 7.45 -6.65 31.25
CA ASP A 363 7.46 -5.55 32.22
C ASP A 363 8.27 -4.35 31.67
N PRO A 364 7.83 -3.09 31.83
CA PRO A 364 8.48 -1.92 31.19
C PRO A 364 9.95 -1.66 31.56
N ASN A 365 10.51 -2.39 32.54
CA ASN A 365 11.90 -2.29 32.98
C ASN A 365 12.70 -3.59 32.72
N VAL A 366 12.11 -4.55 32.00
CA VAL A 366 12.66 -5.86 31.63
C VAL A 366 12.84 -5.89 30.12
N SER A 367 13.95 -6.46 29.65
CA SER A 367 14.27 -6.56 28.22
C SER A 367 14.26 -8.02 27.73
N THR A 368 13.62 -8.28 26.59
CA THR A 368 13.67 -9.54 25.85
C THR A 368 14.30 -9.33 24.49
N VAL A 369 15.51 -9.87 24.30
CA VAL A 369 16.28 -9.71 23.06
C VAL A 369 16.45 -11.05 22.33
N ILE A 370 16.08 -11.09 21.06
CA ILE A 370 16.41 -12.17 20.11
C ILE A 370 17.42 -11.61 19.10
N SER A 371 18.68 -12.00 19.26
CA SER A 371 19.80 -11.53 18.45
C SER A 371 20.16 -12.57 17.38
N PHE A 372 20.11 -12.17 16.11
CA PHE A 372 20.46 -13.04 15.00
C PHE A 372 21.98 -13.12 14.83
N ALA A 373 22.51 -14.34 14.98
CA ALA A 373 23.93 -14.62 15.08
C ALA A 373 24.67 -14.41 13.75
N ASP A 374 25.77 -13.65 13.77
CA ASP A 374 26.54 -13.26 12.59
C ASP A 374 27.58 -14.32 12.23
N ASN A 375 27.09 -15.47 11.77
CA ASN A 375 27.92 -16.58 11.32
C ASN A 375 28.55 -16.34 9.91
N GLY A 376 28.49 -15.10 9.39
CA GLY A 376 28.92 -14.77 8.03
C GLY A 376 28.13 -15.51 6.94
N ALA A 377 28.72 -15.65 5.75
CA ALA A 377 28.07 -16.13 4.54
C ALA A 377 27.28 -17.44 4.70
N ILE A 378 26.00 -17.40 4.32
CA ILE A 378 25.05 -18.52 4.42
C ILE A 378 25.49 -19.71 3.54
N ASP A 379 25.47 -20.92 4.10
CA ASP A 379 25.75 -22.16 3.35
C ASP A 379 24.57 -22.55 2.44
N VAL A 380 24.64 -22.11 1.17
CA VAL A 380 23.66 -22.43 0.12
C VAL A 380 23.54 -23.94 -0.22
N ALA A 381 24.40 -24.81 0.31
CA ALA A 381 24.22 -26.26 0.21
C ALA A 381 23.31 -26.84 1.31
N TRP A 382 23.18 -26.15 2.44
CA TRP A 382 22.17 -26.40 3.48
C TRP A 382 20.88 -25.62 3.18
N ASP A 383 21.01 -24.36 2.76
CA ASP A 383 19.90 -23.44 2.52
C ASP A 383 19.90 -22.91 1.06
N PRO A 384 19.38 -23.70 0.10
CA PRO A 384 19.33 -23.32 -1.31
C PRO A 384 18.29 -22.24 -1.63
N MET A 385 17.54 -21.74 -0.64
CA MET A 385 16.52 -20.69 -0.81
C MET A 385 16.79 -19.42 0.02
N LEU A 386 17.94 -19.36 0.71
CA LEU A 386 18.30 -18.29 1.65
C LEU A 386 17.19 -18.02 2.68
N LEU A 387 16.50 -19.06 3.19
CA LEU A 387 15.43 -19.02 4.20
C LEU A 387 15.92 -19.09 5.67
N SER A 388 17.20 -19.41 5.89
CA SER A 388 17.85 -19.44 7.21
C SER A 388 18.04 -18.05 7.81
N ARG A 389 18.76 -17.93 8.93
CA ARG A 389 19.08 -16.72 9.69
C ARG A 389 17.91 -15.75 9.86
N GLY A 390 17.19 -15.89 10.96
CA GLY A 390 15.96 -15.15 11.23
C GLY A 390 14.98 -15.93 12.10
N PHE A 391 13.83 -15.30 12.35
CA PHE A 391 12.66 -15.92 12.99
C PHE A 391 11.61 -16.21 11.92
N VAL A 392 11.26 -17.49 11.72
CA VAL A 392 10.27 -17.90 10.73
C VAL A 392 9.22 -18.81 11.37
N SER A 393 7.96 -18.40 11.36
CA SER A 393 6.86 -19.13 12.01
C SER A 393 5.83 -19.65 11.01
N HIS A 394 5.53 -20.95 11.06
CA HIS A 394 4.28 -21.53 10.54
C HIS A 394 3.19 -21.66 11.64
N GLY A 395 3.50 -21.30 12.88
CA GLY A 395 2.67 -21.58 14.06
C GLY A 395 1.99 -20.34 14.62
N THR A 396 1.61 -20.40 15.90
CA THR A 396 1.09 -19.27 16.67
C THR A 396 2.26 -18.40 17.16
N VAL A 397 2.12 -17.08 17.04
CA VAL A 397 3.04 -16.09 17.60
C VAL A 397 2.25 -15.09 18.41
N ASP A 398 2.54 -14.97 19.71
CA ASP A 398 1.89 -14.05 20.64
C ASP A 398 2.98 -13.23 21.36
N ILE A 399 3.12 -11.96 21.01
CA ILE A 399 4.18 -11.07 21.50
C ILE A 399 3.55 -9.79 22.01
N HIS A 400 3.84 -9.45 23.27
CA HIS A 400 3.34 -8.27 23.97
C HIS A 400 4.48 -7.61 24.75
N GLY A 401 5.16 -6.66 24.11
CA GLY A 401 6.03 -5.71 24.80
C GLY A 401 5.25 -4.71 25.65
N ALA A 402 5.97 -3.82 26.33
CA ALA A 402 5.37 -2.73 27.09
C ALA A 402 4.74 -1.68 26.16
N GLU A 403 3.46 -1.39 26.40
CA GLU A 403 2.64 -0.40 25.70
C GLU A 403 3.34 0.97 25.59
N LYS A 404 3.33 1.55 24.38
CA LYS A 404 3.99 2.83 24.08
C LYS A 404 3.39 3.52 22.84
N ASP A 405 3.21 4.84 22.90
CA ASP A 405 2.89 5.64 21.71
C ASP A 405 4.04 5.54 20.69
N ALA A 406 3.79 5.12 19.45
CA ALA A 406 4.89 5.01 18.48
C ALA A 406 5.30 6.36 17.91
N PHE A 407 4.41 7.36 17.87
CA PHE A 407 4.75 8.74 17.53
C PHE A 407 3.71 9.74 18.02
N LEU A 408 4.11 11.02 18.09
CA LEU A 408 3.24 12.14 18.46
C LEU A 408 3.58 13.39 17.63
N LYS A 409 2.60 14.28 17.47
CA LYS A 409 2.79 15.58 16.81
C LYS A 409 3.34 16.61 17.80
N VAL A 410 4.14 17.57 17.32
CA VAL A 410 4.70 18.65 18.15
C VAL A 410 3.75 19.84 18.24
N LEU A 411 3.53 20.35 19.46
CA LEU A 411 2.63 21.48 19.74
C LEU A 411 3.17 22.83 19.22
N THR A 412 4.49 22.92 19.05
CA THR A 412 5.20 24.11 18.58
C THR A 412 6.36 23.68 17.70
N ASP A 413 6.58 24.40 16.60
CA ASP A 413 7.70 24.21 15.68
C ASP A 413 9.05 24.14 16.43
N PRO A 414 9.77 22.99 16.41
CA PRO A 414 11.07 22.84 17.05
C PRO A 414 12.17 23.53 16.22
N MET A 415 12.98 24.40 16.83
CA MET A 415 13.94 25.23 16.08
C MET A 415 15.39 24.82 16.33
N LYS A 416 16.29 25.18 15.40
CA LYS A 416 17.72 24.84 15.51
C LYS A 416 18.31 25.41 16.79
N GLY A 417 18.93 24.53 17.58
CA GLY A 417 19.54 24.87 18.85
C GLY A 417 18.64 24.63 20.07
N ASP A 418 17.36 24.32 19.89
CA ASP A 418 16.51 23.86 20.99
C ASP A 418 16.98 22.49 21.51
N THR A 419 16.79 22.24 22.81
CA THR A 419 17.15 20.98 23.49
C THR A 419 15.94 20.28 24.10
N THR A 420 14.73 20.68 23.70
CA THR A 420 13.46 20.18 24.23
C THR A 420 12.38 20.20 23.16
N LEU A 421 11.57 19.15 23.08
CA LEU A 421 10.34 19.11 22.29
C LEU A 421 9.14 19.33 23.20
N THR A 422 8.13 20.07 22.71
CA THR A 422 6.81 20.15 23.36
C THR A 422 5.81 19.43 22.48
N LEU A 423 5.22 18.36 22.99
CA LEU A 423 4.29 17.48 22.29
C LEU A 423 2.85 17.97 22.49
N GLU A 424 1.93 17.61 21.59
CA GLU A 424 0.51 17.97 21.74
C GLU A 424 -0.15 17.29 22.95
N THR A 425 0.20 16.03 23.21
CA THR A 425 -0.26 15.22 24.34
C THR A 425 0.88 14.89 25.31
N VAL A 426 0.57 14.32 26.48
CA VAL A 426 1.57 13.69 27.34
C VAL A 426 1.84 12.29 26.78
N PRO A 427 3.10 11.90 26.49
CA PRO A 427 3.39 10.61 25.89
C PRO A 427 3.16 9.45 26.86
N ASN A 428 2.52 8.39 26.37
CA ASN A 428 2.35 7.12 27.05
C ASN A 428 3.53 6.18 26.79
N GLY A 429 3.95 5.44 27.81
CA GLY A 429 5.10 4.50 27.75
C GLY A 429 6.50 5.10 27.52
N TRP A 430 6.65 6.36 27.08
CA TRP A 430 7.96 6.96 26.79
C TRP A 430 8.82 7.14 28.04
N GLN A 431 10.13 6.88 27.92
CA GLN A 431 11.06 6.90 29.04
C GLN A 431 12.43 7.50 28.70
N VAL A 432 13.21 7.83 29.74
CA VAL A 432 14.58 8.32 29.60
C VAL A 432 15.48 7.21 29.05
N GLY A 433 16.16 7.48 27.93
CA GLY A 433 16.95 6.52 27.19
C GLY A 433 16.34 6.05 25.85
N ASP A 434 15.06 6.33 25.59
CA ASP A 434 14.41 5.94 24.33
C ASP A 434 15.05 6.63 23.10
N LYS A 435 15.21 5.86 22.01
CA LYS A 435 15.55 6.33 20.65
C LYS A 435 14.34 7.05 20.04
N LEU A 436 14.51 8.32 19.67
CA LEU A 436 13.53 9.13 18.94
C LEU A 436 14.04 9.51 17.54
N VAL A 437 13.12 9.72 16.61
CA VAL A 437 13.37 10.44 15.34
C VAL A 437 12.35 11.56 15.18
N LEU A 438 12.82 12.80 15.08
CA LEU A 438 12.02 13.96 14.71
C LEU A 438 12.00 14.10 13.18
N THR A 439 10.82 14.25 12.57
CA THR A 439 10.68 14.35 11.11
C THR A 439 11.32 15.62 10.56
N GLY A 440 12.14 15.48 9.52
CA GLY A 440 12.55 16.62 8.68
C GLY A 440 11.35 17.19 7.93
N THR A 441 11.23 18.52 7.90
CA THR A 441 10.04 19.21 7.36
C THR A 441 10.23 19.70 5.93
N HIS A 442 11.46 20.03 5.51
CA HIS A 442 11.77 20.52 4.17
C HIS A 442 12.11 19.39 3.18
N LEU A 443 11.66 19.51 1.94
CA LEU A 443 11.96 18.52 0.89
C LEU A 443 13.45 18.56 0.49
N ALA A 444 14.11 17.41 0.59
CA ALA A 444 15.50 17.23 0.17
C ALA A 444 15.64 17.09 -1.36
N SER A 445 16.55 17.86 -1.96
CA SER A 445 16.72 17.90 -3.42
C SER A 445 17.50 16.69 -3.96
N THR A 446 16.84 15.88 -4.80
CA THR A 446 17.47 14.78 -5.56
C THR A 446 18.13 15.20 -6.88
N LYS A 447 18.14 16.50 -7.21
CA LYS A 447 18.69 17.03 -8.46
C LYS A 447 20.16 16.68 -8.68
N GLY A 448 20.45 16.09 -9.84
CA GLY A 448 21.80 15.72 -10.25
C GLY A 448 22.23 14.31 -9.82
N GLN A 449 21.41 13.62 -9.00
CA GLN A 449 21.56 12.19 -8.77
C GLN A 449 21.50 11.43 -10.10
N GLN A 450 22.31 10.37 -10.23
CA GLN A 450 22.36 9.61 -11.47
C GLN A 450 21.14 8.69 -11.57
N ARG A 451 20.55 8.60 -12.77
CA ARG A 451 19.37 7.75 -12.98
C ARG A 451 19.72 6.28 -12.72
N GLY A 452 19.01 5.66 -11.77
CA GLY A 452 19.28 4.30 -11.31
C GLY A 452 20.48 4.17 -10.36
N ALA A 453 20.86 5.26 -9.69
CA ALA A 453 21.71 5.21 -8.50
C ALA A 453 20.84 5.32 -7.22
N PRO A 454 21.32 4.81 -6.07
CA PRO A 454 20.70 5.05 -4.77
C PRO A 454 20.65 6.55 -4.43
N VAL A 455 19.53 6.99 -3.88
CA VAL A 455 19.36 8.36 -3.38
C VAL A 455 20.13 8.53 -2.07
N THR A 456 20.95 9.57 -2.05
CA THR A 456 21.82 9.97 -0.93
C THR A 456 21.56 11.44 -0.54
N ALA A 457 20.36 11.94 -0.86
CA ALA A 457 19.92 13.27 -0.44
C ALA A 457 19.58 13.22 1.06
N GLN A 458 20.21 14.08 1.86
CA GLN A 458 19.91 14.17 3.29
C GLN A 458 18.53 14.80 3.48
N THR A 459 17.59 14.00 3.98
CA THR A 459 16.36 14.47 4.63
C THR A 459 16.72 15.07 5.99
N GLU A 460 15.98 16.08 6.44
CA GLU A 460 16.32 16.87 7.64
C GLU A 460 15.78 16.25 8.94
N ASP A 461 15.60 14.93 8.97
CA ASP A 461 15.24 14.18 10.17
C ASP A 461 16.39 14.12 11.19
N GLU A 462 16.03 13.99 12.46
CA GLU A 462 16.98 14.01 13.57
C GLU A 462 16.76 12.84 14.54
N GLU A 463 17.74 11.93 14.55
CA GLU A 463 17.93 10.90 15.58
C GLU A 463 18.35 11.54 16.91
N LEU A 464 17.63 11.22 17.98
CA LEU A 464 17.68 11.88 19.28
C LEU A 464 17.47 10.87 20.43
N VAL A 465 17.93 11.18 21.63
CA VAL A 465 17.70 10.35 22.83
C VAL A 465 17.06 11.16 23.95
N ILE A 466 16.05 10.59 24.62
CA ILE A 466 15.40 11.25 25.77
C ILE A 466 16.34 11.30 26.99
N THR A 467 16.58 12.49 27.55
CA THR A 467 17.31 12.68 28.81
C THR A 467 16.42 13.04 30.01
N ALA A 468 15.23 13.60 29.78
CA ALA A 468 14.22 13.85 30.81
C ALA A 468 12.82 14.03 30.19
N ILE A 469 11.77 13.74 30.96
CA ILE A 469 10.35 13.98 30.59
C ILE A 469 9.68 14.76 31.73
N ASN A 470 8.86 15.76 31.39
CA ASN A 470 8.11 16.57 32.34
C ASN A 470 6.73 16.94 31.75
N GLY A 471 5.75 16.04 31.89
CA GLY A 471 4.48 16.15 31.17
C GLY A 471 4.70 15.96 29.67
N ASN A 472 4.12 16.85 28.85
CA ASN A 472 4.29 16.86 27.39
C ASN A 472 5.61 17.50 26.92
N VAL A 473 6.56 17.77 27.81
CA VAL A 473 7.89 18.31 27.45
C VAL A 473 8.95 17.23 27.61
N VAL A 474 9.59 16.91 26.49
CA VAL A 474 10.71 15.95 26.39
C VAL A 474 12.02 16.73 26.26
N THR A 475 13.05 16.34 27.01
CA THR A 475 14.41 16.90 26.94
C THR A 475 15.32 15.95 26.20
N LEU A 476 16.16 16.49 25.31
CA LEU A 476 17.00 15.76 24.37
C LEU A 476 18.43 15.58 24.93
N ASP A 477 19.21 14.70 24.31
CA ASP A 477 20.64 14.48 24.60
C ASP A 477 21.54 15.59 24.03
N ARG A 478 21.08 16.19 22.92
CA ARG A 478 21.77 17.20 22.13
C ARG A 478 20.81 18.30 21.70
N ALA A 479 21.37 19.38 21.14
CA ALA A 479 20.55 20.41 20.49
C ALA A 479 20.19 19.99 19.06
N LEU A 480 19.04 20.48 18.58
CA LEU A 480 18.61 20.31 17.18
C LEU A 480 19.58 21.00 16.22
N GLN A 481 19.88 20.30 15.12
CA GLN A 481 20.69 20.73 13.99
C GLN A 481 19.87 21.42 12.89
N TYR A 482 18.58 21.09 12.76
CA TYR A 482 17.67 21.65 11.76
C TYR A 482 16.59 22.53 12.40
N ASP A 483 15.92 23.30 11.57
CA ASP A 483 14.76 24.10 11.94
C ASP A 483 13.54 23.34 11.37
N HIS A 484 12.62 22.88 12.23
CA HIS A 484 11.53 21.97 11.87
C HIS A 484 10.18 22.69 11.81
N GLU A 485 10.15 23.88 11.21
CA GLU A 485 8.87 24.58 10.99
C GLU A 485 7.96 23.85 9.99
N GLY A 486 6.66 23.91 10.26
CA GLY A 486 5.64 23.62 9.25
C GLY A 486 5.57 24.71 8.18
N ALA A 487 5.24 24.31 6.94
CA ALA A 487 5.04 25.25 5.82
C ALA A 487 3.91 26.29 6.09
N ARG A 488 3.03 25.99 7.05
CA ARG A 488 2.08 26.93 7.67
C ARG A 488 2.03 26.73 9.17
N SER A 489 1.48 27.70 9.91
CA SER A 489 1.42 27.66 11.39
C SER A 489 0.60 26.50 11.96
N ASP A 490 -0.34 25.97 11.19
CA ASP A 490 -1.23 24.83 11.48
C ASP A 490 -0.60 23.47 11.15
N LEU A 491 0.42 23.43 10.30
CA LEU A 491 1.15 22.21 9.93
C LEU A 491 2.32 22.02 10.89
N LYS A 492 2.63 20.79 11.32
CA LYS A 492 3.60 20.51 12.40
C LYS A 492 4.36 19.23 12.14
N ALA A 493 5.63 19.21 12.57
CA ALA A 493 6.46 18.00 12.58
C ALA A 493 5.90 16.91 13.51
N TYR A 494 6.31 15.68 13.26
CA TYR A 494 6.05 14.53 14.14
C TYR A 494 7.36 14.03 14.74
N VAL A 495 7.28 13.40 15.91
CA VAL A 495 8.41 12.70 16.52
C VAL A 495 7.99 11.29 16.91
N ALA A 496 8.72 10.31 16.38
CA ALA A 496 8.48 8.89 16.57
C ALA A 496 9.48 8.28 17.55
N ASN A 497 9.04 7.27 18.30
CA ASN A 497 9.81 6.54 19.31
C ASN A 497 10.00 5.09 18.86
N TYR A 498 11.26 4.69 18.71
CA TYR A 498 11.62 3.39 18.14
C TYR A 498 12.04 2.37 19.20
N SER A 499 12.36 2.80 20.41
CA SER A 499 12.77 1.88 21.48
C SER A 499 11.59 1.06 22.00
N ARG A 500 11.71 -0.26 21.98
CA ARG A 500 10.83 -1.20 22.69
C ARG A 500 11.63 -2.05 23.67
N ASN A 501 10.93 -2.84 24.48
CA ASN A 501 11.56 -3.76 25.43
C ASN A 501 11.56 -5.22 24.94
N VAL A 502 10.82 -5.54 23.86
CA VAL A 502 11.03 -6.75 23.05
C VAL A 502 11.76 -6.33 21.78
N THR A 503 12.93 -6.94 21.49
CA THR A 503 13.81 -6.52 20.40
C THR A 503 14.32 -7.72 19.59
N PHE A 504 14.17 -7.64 18.27
CA PHE A 504 14.81 -8.51 17.29
C PHE A 504 15.92 -7.71 16.57
N GLN A 505 17.15 -8.21 16.58
CA GLN A 505 18.34 -7.46 16.10
C GLN A 505 19.38 -8.39 15.43
N ASN A 506 20.44 -7.85 14.82
CA ASN A 506 21.64 -8.63 14.45
C ASN A 506 22.73 -8.51 15.53
N GLU A 507 23.56 -9.53 15.70
CA GLU A 507 24.70 -9.55 16.65
C GLU A 507 25.65 -8.36 16.49
N ASN A 508 25.93 -7.91 15.26
CA ASN A 508 26.77 -6.74 14.97
C ASN A 508 25.98 -5.52 14.42
N GLY A 509 24.65 -5.50 14.55
CA GLY A 509 23.81 -4.36 14.15
C GLY A 509 23.96 -3.94 12.69
N ASP A 510 24.31 -2.67 12.47
CA ASP A 510 24.48 -2.06 11.14
C ASP A 510 25.69 -2.64 10.38
N LEU A 511 26.71 -3.09 11.12
CA LEU A 511 27.98 -3.61 10.59
C LEU A 511 27.84 -5.00 9.94
N THR A 512 26.79 -5.77 10.26
CA THR A 512 26.53 -7.05 9.59
C THR A 512 26.21 -6.79 8.11
N PRO A 513 26.97 -7.37 7.15
CA PRO A 513 26.75 -7.16 5.72
C PRO A 513 25.32 -7.50 5.32
N VAL A 514 24.70 -6.67 4.47
CA VAL A 514 23.26 -6.77 4.15
C VAL A 514 22.79 -8.19 3.86
N HIS A 515 23.50 -8.94 3.00
CA HIS A 515 23.15 -10.31 2.62
C HIS A 515 23.33 -11.38 3.73
N GLU A 516 23.99 -11.02 4.84
CA GLU A 516 24.27 -11.86 6.00
C GLU A 516 23.38 -11.52 7.21
N ARG A 517 22.50 -10.50 7.12
CA ARG A 517 21.58 -10.07 8.19
C ARG A 517 20.41 -11.04 8.42
N GLY A 518 19.83 -10.99 9.62
CA GLY A 518 18.60 -11.68 10.00
C GLY A 518 17.34 -11.10 9.33
N HIS A 519 16.21 -11.81 9.49
CA HIS A 519 14.89 -11.39 8.98
C HIS A 519 13.76 -11.98 9.85
N VAL A 520 12.55 -11.43 9.77
CA VAL A 520 11.37 -11.96 10.46
C VAL A 520 10.26 -12.26 9.45
N MET A 521 9.71 -13.47 9.49
CA MET A 521 8.65 -13.92 8.59
C MET A 521 7.59 -14.75 9.32
N MET A 522 6.33 -14.31 9.28
CA MET A 522 5.17 -15.07 9.71
C MET A 522 4.54 -15.70 8.46
N MET A 523 4.64 -17.01 8.32
CA MET A 523 4.49 -17.75 7.07
C MET A 523 3.28 -18.69 7.12
N HIS A 524 2.34 -18.54 6.20
CA HIS A 524 1.16 -19.44 6.03
C HIS A 524 0.27 -19.62 7.27
N SER A 525 0.37 -18.72 8.25
CA SER A 525 -0.41 -18.70 9.49
C SER A 525 -0.92 -17.28 9.73
N ASP A 526 -2.19 -17.16 10.08
CA ASP A 526 -2.92 -15.94 10.47
C ASP A 526 -2.93 -15.73 12.00
N ASN A 527 -2.51 -16.74 12.76
CA ASN A 527 -2.47 -16.74 14.24
C ASN A 527 -1.26 -15.93 14.76
N ILE A 528 -1.28 -14.62 14.48
CA ILE A 528 -0.20 -13.67 14.74
C ILE A 528 -0.74 -12.52 15.59
N THR A 529 -0.15 -12.31 16.75
CA THR A 529 -0.24 -11.06 17.52
C THR A 529 1.17 -10.59 17.84
N VAL A 530 1.54 -9.41 17.34
CA VAL A 530 2.84 -8.79 17.60
C VAL A 530 2.61 -7.35 18.02
N LYS A 531 2.68 -7.11 19.32
CA LYS A 531 2.51 -5.82 19.95
C LYS A 531 3.82 -5.31 20.57
N TYR A 532 4.14 -4.03 20.32
CA TYR A 532 5.22 -3.29 20.98
C TYR A 532 6.61 -3.95 20.90
N ALA A 533 6.97 -4.52 19.74
CA ALA A 533 8.29 -5.07 19.44
C ALA A 533 9.12 -4.18 18.51
N GLU A 534 10.45 -4.25 18.62
CA GLU A 534 11.42 -3.51 17.81
C GLU A 534 12.21 -4.46 16.89
N PHE A 535 12.44 -4.04 15.65
CA PHE A 535 13.13 -4.77 14.59
C PHE A 535 14.31 -3.92 14.08
N ASP A 536 15.49 -4.10 14.70
CA ASP A 536 16.65 -3.21 14.55
C ASP A 536 17.69 -3.76 13.55
N GLU A 537 17.97 -2.97 12.51
CA GLU A 537 18.86 -3.29 11.37
C GLU A 537 18.49 -4.58 10.60
N LEU A 538 17.25 -5.04 10.66
CA LEU A 538 16.81 -6.32 10.07
C LEU A 538 16.45 -6.25 8.59
N GLY A 539 16.55 -7.41 7.93
CA GLY A 539 16.25 -7.61 6.51
C GLY A 539 17.52 -7.72 5.66
N ARG A 540 17.42 -8.50 4.57
CA ARG A 540 18.52 -8.74 3.61
C ARG A 540 18.15 -8.73 2.14
N THR A 541 16.87 -8.54 1.79
CA THR A 541 16.46 -8.20 0.41
C THR A 541 16.82 -6.74 0.13
N ASP A 542 17.91 -6.50 -0.60
CA ASP A 542 18.41 -5.16 -0.97
C ASP A 542 17.59 -4.56 -2.12
N LYS A 543 16.86 -3.46 -1.89
CA LYS A 543 16.08 -2.78 -2.93
C LYS A 543 16.88 -1.72 -3.70
N SER A 544 18.12 -1.42 -3.29
CA SER A 544 19.08 -0.65 -4.08
C SER A 544 19.60 -1.48 -5.25
N ALA A 545 19.95 -2.75 -5.00
CA ALA A 545 20.09 -3.77 -6.02
C ALA A 545 18.72 -4.15 -6.63
N ARG A 546 18.73 -5.01 -7.67
CA ARG A 546 17.52 -5.69 -8.14
C ARG A 546 17.40 -7.00 -7.36
N ALA A 547 16.20 -7.31 -6.87
CA ALA A 547 15.89 -8.56 -6.20
C ALA A 547 15.26 -9.58 -7.17
N PHE A 548 15.31 -10.86 -6.79
CA PHE A 548 14.82 -11.99 -7.59
C PHE A 548 14.09 -13.03 -6.73
N ASP A 549 13.12 -13.74 -7.30
CA ASP A 549 12.67 -15.01 -6.76
C ASP A 549 13.81 -16.04 -6.79
N ALA A 550 13.97 -16.83 -5.72
CA ALA A 550 14.99 -17.86 -5.62
C ALA A 550 14.83 -18.97 -6.67
N GLY A 551 13.58 -19.36 -7.01
CA GLY A 551 13.29 -20.36 -8.04
C GLY A 551 13.63 -19.90 -9.47
N SER A 552 13.72 -18.59 -9.69
CA SER A 552 14.11 -17.99 -10.98
C SER A 552 15.61 -18.02 -11.26
N LEU A 553 16.45 -18.27 -10.24
CA LEU A 553 17.92 -18.23 -10.36
C LEU A 553 18.49 -19.58 -10.83
N THR A 554 19.44 -19.53 -11.77
CA THR A 554 20.15 -20.74 -12.26
C THR A 554 21.11 -21.34 -11.22
N SER A 555 21.48 -20.54 -10.22
CA SER A 555 22.40 -20.89 -9.15
C SER A 555 22.30 -19.81 -8.07
N VAL A 556 21.94 -20.19 -6.84
CA VAL A 556 21.95 -19.30 -5.68
C VAL A 556 23.36 -19.25 -5.10
N ALA A 557 23.80 -18.06 -4.70
CA ALA A 557 25.04 -17.78 -3.98
C ALA A 557 24.72 -17.02 -2.68
N PRO A 558 25.62 -16.98 -1.67
CA PRO A 558 25.33 -16.33 -0.38
C PRO A 558 25.01 -14.84 -0.48
N ASP A 559 25.50 -14.17 -1.53
CA ASP A 559 25.26 -12.76 -1.87
C ASP A 559 24.11 -12.56 -2.88
N SER A 560 23.33 -13.60 -3.18
CA SER A 560 22.18 -13.50 -4.10
C SER A 560 21.01 -12.77 -3.46
N ASN A 561 20.67 -11.62 -4.03
CA ASN A 561 19.57 -10.78 -3.56
C ASN A 561 18.18 -11.41 -3.82
N VAL A 562 17.76 -12.29 -2.90
CA VAL A 562 16.49 -13.02 -2.94
C VAL A 562 15.37 -12.20 -2.29
N GLN A 563 14.18 -12.22 -2.89
CA GLN A 563 12.98 -11.55 -2.39
C GLN A 563 12.39 -12.19 -1.12
N GLY A 564 11.65 -11.40 -0.33
CA GLY A 564 10.94 -11.90 0.85
C GLY A 564 11.79 -12.06 2.10
N ARG A 565 12.93 -11.36 2.23
CA ARG A 565 13.79 -11.34 3.43
C ARG A 565 13.82 -9.93 3.99
N TYR A 566 12.69 -9.52 4.56
CA TYR A 566 12.40 -8.15 5.00
C TYR A 566 12.50 -8.03 6.53
N SER A 567 12.40 -6.80 7.06
CA SER A 567 12.53 -6.55 8.50
C SER A 567 11.38 -7.21 9.28
N PHE A 568 10.15 -7.09 8.77
CA PHE A 568 8.97 -7.82 9.23
C PHE A 568 8.07 -8.21 8.04
N HIS A 569 7.69 -9.48 7.91
CA HIS A 569 6.94 -9.98 6.74
C HIS A 569 5.83 -10.97 7.13
N ILE A 570 4.56 -10.60 6.92
CA ILE A 570 3.43 -11.52 6.91
C ILE A 570 3.35 -12.13 5.50
N HIS A 571 3.88 -13.35 5.35
CA HIS A 571 4.01 -14.06 4.09
C HIS A 571 2.89 -15.09 3.91
N ARG A 572 1.89 -14.71 3.10
CA ARG A 572 0.87 -15.61 2.56
C ARG A 572 0.05 -16.34 3.63
N ALA A 573 -0.33 -15.66 4.71
CA ALA A 573 -1.21 -16.20 5.75
C ALA A 573 -2.58 -16.62 5.19
N GLY A 574 -3.14 -15.81 4.29
CA GLY A 574 -4.42 -16.02 3.66
C GLY A 574 -5.38 -14.85 3.90
N VAL A 575 -6.34 -14.71 2.98
CA VAL A 575 -7.35 -13.63 2.97
C VAL A 575 -8.78 -14.14 3.18
N SER A 576 -8.95 -15.45 3.40
CA SER A 576 -10.27 -16.12 3.46
C SER A 576 -10.95 -16.08 4.82
N ASP A 577 -10.30 -15.52 5.84
CA ASP A 577 -10.89 -15.22 7.15
C ASP A 577 -10.76 -13.71 7.41
N PRO A 578 -11.74 -12.89 6.98
CA PRO A 578 -11.73 -11.45 7.23
C PRO A 578 -11.93 -11.11 8.72
N ALA A 579 -12.50 -12.01 9.52
CA ALA A 579 -12.85 -11.77 10.93
C ALA A 579 -11.67 -11.98 11.90
N ASN A 580 -10.64 -12.74 11.49
CA ASN A 580 -9.44 -13.01 12.27
C ASN A 580 -8.16 -12.46 11.58
N PRO A 581 -7.96 -11.13 11.53
CA PRO A 581 -6.75 -10.53 10.98
C PRO A 581 -5.51 -10.78 11.86
N ALA A 582 -4.34 -10.89 11.23
CA ALA A 582 -3.07 -10.81 11.94
C ALA A 582 -2.88 -9.41 12.56
N ILE A 583 -2.51 -9.35 13.84
CA ILE A 583 -2.39 -8.08 14.59
C ILE A 583 -0.93 -7.64 14.70
N VAL A 584 -0.63 -6.43 14.25
CA VAL A 584 0.69 -5.79 14.29
C VAL A 584 0.53 -4.38 14.85
N GLU A 585 0.74 -4.23 16.17
CA GLU A 585 0.38 -3.02 16.93
C GLU A 585 1.61 -2.37 17.60
N GLY A 586 1.79 -1.06 17.50
CA GLY A 586 2.76 -0.35 18.35
C GLY A 586 4.24 -0.59 18.02
N ASN A 587 4.58 -1.31 16.94
CA ASN A 587 5.93 -1.82 16.69
C ASN A 587 6.88 -0.77 16.08
N ALA A 588 8.18 -1.08 16.06
CA ALA A 588 9.22 -0.24 15.49
C ALA A 588 10.11 -1.03 14.50
N VAL A 589 10.35 -0.48 13.31
CA VAL A 589 11.37 -0.95 12.35
C VAL A 589 12.42 0.14 12.18
N TRP A 590 13.69 -0.23 12.27
CA TRP A 590 14.84 0.67 12.09
C TRP A 590 15.86 0.04 11.13
N GLY A 591 16.33 0.80 10.14
CA GLY A 591 17.48 0.41 9.31
C GLY A 591 17.22 -0.78 8.37
N SER A 592 16.27 -0.62 7.44
CA SER A 592 15.92 -1.69 6.48
C SER A 592 16.57 -1.47 5.11
N PRO A 593 17.36 -2.43 4.58
CA PRO A 593 17.91 -2.35 3.22
C PRO A 593 16.87 -2.63 2.12
N GLY A 594 15.61 -2.90 2.49
CA GLY A 594 14.55 -3.29 1.57
C GLY A 594 13.19 -2.72 1.94
N TRP A 595 12.23 -3.60 2.21
CA TRP A 595 10.93 -3.20 2.74
C TRP A 595 10.91 -3.40 4.27
N GLY A 596 10.24 -2.50 4.98
CA GLY A 596 10.13 -2.53 6.44
C GLY A 596 9.08 -3.54 6.90
N PHE A 597 7.83 -3.09 6.97
CA PHE A 597 6.65 -3.92 7.21
C PHE A 597 6.04 -4.41 5.89
N VAL A 598 5.88 -5.72 5.75
CA VAL A 598 5.38 -6.33 4.51
C VAL A 598 4.17 -7.21 4.78
N HIS A 599 3.12 -6.94 4.02
CA HIS A 599 1.81 -7.56 4.05
C HIS A 599 1.58 -8.23 2.69
N HIS A 600 1.50 -9.55 2.64
CA HIS A 600 1.53 -10.30 1.36
C HIS A 600 0.52 -11.46 1.41
N ASP A 601 -0.45 -11.50 0.49
CA ASP A 601 -1.46 -12.58 0.38
C ASP A 601 -2.11 -12.92 1.74
N SER A 602 -2.50 -11.88 2.50
CA SER A 602 -2.93 -11.98 3.91
C SER A 602 -4.03 -10.97 4.29
N ASN A 603 -4.71 -11.24 5.41
CA ASN A 603 -5.53 -10.29 6.18
C ASN A 603 -4.72 -9.80 7.40
N ALA A 604 -4.57 -8.49 7.59
CA ALA A 604 -3.86 -7.94 8.75
C ALA A 604 -4.30 -6.52 9.14
N ILE A 605 -4.21 -6.23 10.43
CA ILE A 605 -4.28 -4.87 10.98
C ILE A 605 -2.87 -4.43 11.39
N LEU A 606 -2.39 -3.34 10.80
CA LEU A 606 -1.17 -2.65 11.21
C LEU A 606 -1.57 -1.31 11.84
N SER A 607 -1.51 -1.23 13.16
CA SER A 607 -1.91 -0.05 13.95
C SER A 607 -0.72 0.55 14.70
N ASN A 608 -0.59 1.88 14.76
CA ASN A 608 0.38 2.55 15.64
C ASN A 608 1.84 2.08 15.44
N ASN A 609 2.27 1.72 14.22
CA ASN A 609 3.66 1.27 13.97
C ASN A 609 4.54 2.41 13.43
N ALA A 610 5.84 2.38 13.74
CA ALA A 610 6.83 3.31 13.24
C ALA A 610 7.93 2.61 12.41
N ALA A 611 8.27 3.17 11.25
CA ALA A 611 9.37 2.71 10.41
C ALA A 611 10.37 3.86 10.13
N TYR A 612 11.67 3.58 10.21
CA TYR A 612 12.74 4.55 9.94
C TYR A 612 13.90 3.94 9.12
N ASP A 613 14.50 4.79 8.28
CA ASP A 613 15.62 4.49 7.38
C ASP A 613 15.39 3.22 6.55
N VAL A 614 14.34 3.27 5.72
CA VAL A 614 13.94 2.16 4.84
C VAL A 614 14.35 2.47 3.41
N PHE A 615 15.29 1.70 2.87
CA PHE A 615 15.66 1.78 1.46
C PHE A 615 14.66 0.97 0.62
N GLY A 616 13.59 1.61 0.17
CA GLY A 616 12.47 0.96 -0.49
C GLY A 616 11.16 1.56 -0.02
N ALA A 617 10.12 0.72 0.13
CA ALA A 617 8.86 1.14 0.70
C ALA A 617 8.76 0.71 2.18
N ALA A 618 8.34 1.62 3.06
CA ALA A 618 8.33 1.37 4.51
C ALA A 618 7.21 0.40 4.93
N PHE A 619 6.02 0.58 4.35
CA PHE A 619 4.87 -0.32 4.49
C PHE A 619 4.42 -0.80 3.10
N VAL A 620 4.20 -2.11 2.92
CA VAL A 620 3.94 -2.71 1.60
C VAL A 620 2.83 -3.76 1.61
N ALA A 621 1.82 -3.59 0.74
CA ALA A 621 0.92 -4.65 0.31
C ALA A 621 1.41 -5.20 -1.04
N GLU A 622 1.87 -6.46 -1.07
CA GLU A 622 2.75 -6.99 -2.14
C GLU A 622 2.04 -7.50 -3.40
N THR A 623 1.06 -8.40 -3.29
CA THR A 623 0.43 -9.06 -4.47
C THR A 623 -0.83 -8.37 -4.95
N GLY A 624 -1.53 -7.69 -4.04
CA GLY A 624 -2.68 -6.84 -4.31
C GLY A 624 -4.05 -7.46 -4.02
N ASN A 625 -4.07 -8.65 -3.43
CA ASN A 625 -5.26 -9.31 -2.89
C ASN A 625 -5.42 -9.13 -1.36
N GLU A 626 -4.49 -8.42 -0.71
CA GLU A 626 -4.51 -8.15 0.74
C GLU A 626 -5.72 -7.33 1.18
N ILE A 627 -6.17 -7.60 2.41
CA ILE A 627 -7.32 -6.96 3.07
C ILE A 627 -6.95 -6.58 4.51
N GLY A 628 -7.77 -5.76 5.16
CA GLY A 628 -7.55 -5.27 6.53
C GLY A 628 -7.24 -3.76 6.56
N ARG A 629 -6.60 -3.29 7.63
CA ARG A 629 -6.48 -1.85 7.94
C ARG A 629 -5.06 -1.46 8.31
N TRP A 630 -4.61 -0.35 7.76
CA TRP A 630 -3.40 0.35 8.19
C TRP A 630 -3.83 1.69 8.80
N ASP A 631 -3.85 1.77 10.12
CA ASP A 631 -4.26 2.94 10.87
C ASP A 631 -3.11 3.54 11.69
N HIS A 632 -3.02 4.87 11.71
CA HIS A 632 -2.12 5.62 12.59
C HIS A 632 -0.65 5.12 12.56
N ASN A 633 -0.09 4.79 11.39
CA ASN A 633 1.33 4.39 11.25
C ASN A 633 2.20 5.56 10.76
N ILE A 634 3.49 5.56 11.08
CA ILE A 634 4.45 6.55 10.57
C ILE A 634 5.62 5.90 9.81
N ALA A 635 5.92 6.45 8.64
CA ALA A 635 7.12 6.16 7.86
C ALA A 635 8.00 7.42 7.79
N ILE A 636 9.22 7.34 8.31
CA ILE A 636 10.22 8.43 8.24
C ILE A 636 11.40 7.95 7.39
N LYS A 637 11.94 8.80 6.51
CA LYS A 637 13.15 8.53 5.72
C LYS A 637 13.02 7.26 4.87
N SER A 638 12.07 7.28 3.93
CA SER A 638 11.98 6.26 2.88
C SER A 638 12.79 6.71 1.67
N LEU A 639 13.95 6.06 1.47
CA LEU A 639 14.87 6.33 0.36
C LEU A 639 14.69 5.30 -0.75
N GLY A 640 15.31 5.53 -1.91
CA GLY A 640 15.18 4.64 -3.06
C GLY A 640 16.05 5.00 -4.24
N MET A 641 15.69 4.51 -5.42
CA MET A 641 16.50 4.59 -6.63
C MET A 641 16.07 5.75 -7.53
N ALA A 642 16.99 6.70 -7.76
CA ALA A 642 16.71 7.96 -8.44
C ALA A 642 16.21 7.78 -9.88
N HIS A 643 15.07 8.40 -10.21
CA HIS A 643 14.52 8.53 -11.56
C HIS A 643 14.31 7.20 -12.33
N LEU A 644 14.14 6.07 -11.63
CA LEU A 644 13.81 4.79 -12.27
C LEU A 644 12.46 4.85 -13.01
N SER A 645 12.29 3.94 -13.96
CA SER A 645 11.01 3.75 -14.65
C SER A 645 10.37 2.52 -14.05
N LYS A 646 9.34 2.72 -13.22
CA LYS A 646 8.61 1.65 -12.52
C LYS A 646 8.24 0.48 -13.45
N VAL A 647 8.08 0.71 -14.76
CA VAL A 647 7.83 -0.33 -15.79
C VAL A 647 8.89 -1.44 -15.84
N VAL A 648 10.16 -1.17 -15.55
CA VAL A 648 11.21 -2.22 -15.55
C VAL A 648 11.06 -3.10 -14.32
N ASP A 649 10.90 -2.48 -13.15
CA ASP A 649 10.72 -3.12 -11.86
C ASP A 649 9.38 -3.91 -11.79
N VAL A 650 8.33 -3.38 -12.42
CA VAL A 650 7.04 -4.04 -12.69
C VAL A 650 7.17 -5.33 -13.50
N ASN A 651 7.98 -5.31 -14.55
CA ASN A 651 8.24 -6.51 -15.36
C ASN A 651 9.17 -7.51 -14.64
N ALA A 652 9.76 -7.10 -13.53
CA ALA A 652 10.58 -7.93 -12.65
C ALA A 652 9.85 -8.42 -11.39
N PHE A 653 8.63 -7.92 -11.13
CA PHE A 653 7.95 -8.01 -9.83
C PHE A 653 8.85 -7.58 -8.66
N ASP A 654 9.54 -6.44 -8.81
CA ASP A 654 10.50 -5.93 -7.84
C ASP A 654 10.14 -4.51 -7.38
N LEU A 655 9.00 -4.41 -6.70
CA LEU A 655 8.25 -3.18 -6.48
C LEU A 655 8.86 -2.28 -5.37
N GLY A 656 8.31 -1.07 -5.18
CA GLY A 656 8.71 -0.13 -4.11
C GLY A 656 10.05 0.58 -4.28
N ARG A 657 10.90 0.18 -5.23
CA ARG A 657 12.32 0.60 -5.35
C ARG A 657 12.60 2.09 -5.56
N THR A 658 11.60 2.93 -5.82
CA THR A 658 11.79 4.40 -5.92
C THR A 658 11.79 5.13 -4.58
N GLY A 659 11.44 4.43 -3.49
CA GLY A 659 11.00 5.04 -2.24
C GLY A 659 9.47 5.13 -2.21
N ALA A 660 8.88 4.79 -1.06
CA ALA A 660 7.50 5.12 -0.70
C ALA A 660 7.28 5.01 0.83
N GLY A 661 6.45 5.87 1.43
CA GLY A 661 5.97 5.63 2.79
C GLY A 661 5.11 4.36 2.81
N PHE A 662 4.02 4.40 2.05
CA PHE A 662 3.02 3.33 1.96
C PHE A 662 2.83 2.92 0.50
N TRP A 663 3.09 1.64 0.20
CA TRP A 663 2.94 1.05 -1.14
C TRP A 663 1.80 0.05 -1.18
N PHE A 664 0.85 0.26 -2.08
CA PHE A 664 -0.31 -0.62 -2.28
C PHE A 664 -0.30 -1.18 -3.70
N GLN A 665 -0.03 -2.48 -3.84
CA GLN A 665 -0.35 -3.22 -5.06
C GLN A 665 -1.87 -3.44 -5.17
N GLY A 666 -2.55 -3.57 -4.03
CA GLY A 666 -3.99 -3.82 -3.88
C GLY A 666 -4.81 -2.56 -3.62
N ARG A 667 -6.08 -2.77 -3.23
CA ARG A 667 -7.06 -1.69 -3.01
C ARG A 667 -7.99 -1.86 -1.79
N LEU A 668 -8.00 -3.06 -1.21
CA LEU A 668 -8.90 -3.41 -0.10
C LEU A 668 -8.26 -3.21 1.28
N VAL A 669 -6.95 -2.97 1.36
CA VAL A 669 -6.32 -2.44 2.57
C VAL A 669 -6.77 -0.99 2.76
N GLU A 670 -7.44 -0.73 3.88
CA GLU A 670 -7.85 0.59 4.36
C GLU A 670 -6.63 1.40 4.84
N ALA A 671 -6.61 2.72 4.59
CA ALA A 671 -5.52 3.59 5.03
C ALA A 671 -6.07 4.83 5.78
N VAL A 672 -5.85 4.88 7.10
CA VAL A 672 -6.39 5.93 7.99
C VAL A 672 -5.28 6.59 8.82
N ASP A 673 -5.25 7.92 8.87
CA ASP A 673 -4.38 8.73 9.75
C ASP A 673 -2.87 8.40 9.72
N ASN A 674 -2.38 7.81 8.63
CA ASN A 674 -0.96 7.47 8.49
C ASN A 674 -0.13 8.67 8.07
N VAL A 675 1.14 8.72 8.49
CA VAL A 675 2.08 9.83 8.24
C VAL A 675 3.28 9.34 7.43
N ALA A 676 3.59 9.99 6.30
CA ALA A 676 4.76 9.68 5.47
C ALA A 676 5.69 10.89 5.34
N ALA A 677 6.86 10.83 5.99
CA ALA A 677 7.82 11.93 6.08
C ALA A 677 9.16 11.60 5.40
N GLY A 678 9.70 12.54 4.62
CA GLY A 678 11.05 12.43 4.03
C GLY A 678 11.15 11.35 2.96
N VAL A 679 10.46 11.55 1.82
CA VAL A 679 10.44 10.59 0.70
C VAL A 679 10.85 11.28 -0.62
N PRO A 680 12.14 11.67 -0.77
CA PRO A 680 12.58 12.69 -1.74
C PRO A 680 12.70 12.24 -3.21
N SER A 681 12.41 10.97 -3.51
CA SER A 681 12.37 10.40 -4.88
C SER A 681 11.13 9.52 -5.16
N GLY A 682 10.17 9.54 -4.24
CA GLY A 682 9.06 8.59 -4.20
C GLY A 682 7.72 9.27 -3.99
N ALA A 683 6.80 8.54 -3.37
CA ALA A 683 5.54 9.11 -2.92
C ALA A 683 5.28 8.79 -1.45
N GLY A 684 4.59 9.67 -0.72
CA GLY A 684 4.13 9.32 0.63
C GLY A 684 3.21 8.09 0.58
N PHE A 685 2.24 8.12 -0.34
CA PHE A 685 1.31 7.03 -0.62
C PHE A 685 1.33 6.65 -2.10
N ALA A 686 1.39 5.35 -2.43
CA ALA A 686 1.53 4.86 -3.79
C ALA A 686 0.60 3.65 -4.09
N TYR A 687 -0.54 3.89 -4.73
CA TYR A 687 -1.42 2.85 -5.29
C TYR A 687 -1.00 2.51 -6.71
N PHE A 688 -0.36 1.36 -6.93
CA PHE A 688 0.35 1.07 -8.18
C PHE A 688 -0.01 -0.31 -8.76
N HIS A 689 -1.03 -0.36 -9.61
CA HIS A 689 -1.60 -1.62 -10.10
C HIS A 689 -1.09 -1.98 -11.50
N ARG A 690 0.23 -2.17 -11.65
CA ARG A 690 0.84 -2.75 -12.85
C ARG A 690 1.73 -3.92 -12.47
N GLY A 691 1.60 -5.02 -13.19
CA GLY A 691 2.46 -6.19 -13.12
C GLY A 691 2.44 -6.93 -14.45
N VAL A 692 3.28 -7.94 -14.59
CA VAL A 692 3.24 -8.90 -15.70
C VAL A 692 2.18 -9.96 -15.45
N ASP A 693 0.94 -9.64 -15.84
CA ASP A 693 -0.17 -10.60 -15.82
C ASP A 693 0.12 -11.74 -16.83
N PRO A 694 0.11 -13.02 -16.39
CA PRO A 694 -1.08 -13.66 -15.82
C PRO A 694 -0.93 -14.12 -14.36
N ASN A 695 0.02 -13.56 -13.60
CA ASN A 695 0.38 -14.02 -12.25
C ASN A 695 -0.19 -13.16 -11.10
N HIS A 696 -1.08 -12.20 -11.35
CA HIS A 696 -1.73 -11.49 -10.23
C HIS A 696 -2.65 -12.44 -9.47
N LEU A 697 -2.48 -12.52 -8.14
CA LEU A 697 -3.50 -13.10 -7.28
C LEU A 697 -4.78 -12.27 -7.46
N LEU A 698 -5.88 -12.96 -7.74
CA LEU A 698 -7.17 -12.31 -7.90
C LEU A 698 -7.73 -11.97 -6.52
N VAL A 699 -8.34 -10.79 -6.42
CA VAL A 699 -9.21 -10.44 -5.29
C VAL A 699 -10.44 -11.34 -5.37
N ASP A 700 -10.72 -12.11 -4.31
CA ASP A 700 -12.02 -12.75 -4.16
C ASP A 700 -13.08 -11.68 -3.86
N PRO A 701 -14.18 -11.57 -4.64
CA PRO A 701 -15.23 -10.61 -4.37
C PRO A 701 -15.81 -10.67 -2.96
N SER A 702 -15.87 -11.85 -2.33
CA SER A 702 -16.42 -12.01 -0.97
C SER A 702 -15.57 -11.32 0.11
N ASN A 703 -14.31 -10.98 -0.20
CA ASN A 703 -13.42 -10.24 0.69
C ASN A 703 -13.57 -8.71 0.57
N SER A 704 -14.48 -8.23 -0.29
CA SER A 704 -14.85 -6.81 -0.38
C SER A 704 -16.17 -6.58 0.35
N PRO A 705 -16.30 -5.55 1.21
CA PRO A 705 -17.58 -5.20 1.83
C PRO A 705 -18.66 -4.78 0.80
N LEU A 706 -18.24 -4.45 -0.43
CA LEU A 706 -19.11 -4.14 -1.57
C LEU A 706 -18.98 -5.21 -2.67
N SER A 707 -19.03 -6.48 -2.27
CA SER A 707 -18.81 -7.68 -3.11
C SER A 707 -19.60 -7.68 -4.43
N ASP A 708 -20.86 -7.24 -4.43
CA ASP A 708 -21.72 -7.25 -5.62
C ASP A 708 -21.16 -6.39 -6.77
N SER A 709 -20.43 -5.30 -6.44
CA SER A 709 -19.78 -4.45 -7.43
C SER A 709 -18.69 -5.17 -8.25
N LEU A 710 -18.17 -6.26 -7.70
CA LEU A 710 -17.19 -7.15 -8.31
C LEU A 710 -17.87 -8.36 -9.00
N ARG A 711 -19.21 -8.33 -9.08
CA ARG A 711 -20.11 -9.05 -10.00
C ARG A 711 -20.06 -10.56 -9.99
N TYR A 712 -20.13 -11.16 -8.81
CA TYR A 712 -20.37 -12.61 -8.65
C TYR A 712 -19.33 -13.50 -9.39
N ALA A 713 -18.11 -12.97 -9.56
CA ALA A 713 -17.00 -13.64 -10.24
C ALA A 713 -16.19 -14.47 -9.25
N GLY A 714 -15.60 -15.59 -9.69
CA GLY A 714 -14.67 -16.38 -8.87
C GLY A 714 -13.26 -15.76 -8.77
N GLY A 715 -13.17 -14.44 -8.63
CA GLY A 715 -11.93 -13.66 -8.63
C GLY A 715 -11.91 -12.52 -9.65
N VAL A 716 -11.49 -11.32 -9.22
CA VAL A 716 -11.28 -10.13 -10.06
C VAL A 716 -9.85 -9.61 -9.95
N ASN A 717 -9.37 -8.85 -10.95
CA ASN A 717 -8.03 -8.25 -10.88
C ASN A 717 -8.00 -7.14 -9.81
N SER A 718 -6.91 -7.05 -9.04
CA SER A 718 -6.71 -6.07 -7.96
C SER A 718 -6.82 -4.60 -8.38
N ASN A 719 -6.77 -4.29 -9.68
CA ASN A 719 -7.04 -2.94 -10.18
C ASN A 719 -8.55 -2.61 -10.33
N ILE A 720 -9.48 -3.57 -10.28
CA ILE A 720 -10.90 -3.31 -10.51
C ILE A 720 -11.58 -2.53 -9.36
N PRO A 721 -11.47 -2.94 -8.07
CA PRO A 721 -12.20 -2.29 -6.97
C PRO A 721 -11.96 -0.78 -6.85
N ASN A 722 -12.85 -0.08 -6.14
CA ASN A 722 -12.48 1.19 -5.51
C ASN A 722 -11.37 0.98 -4.47
N ILE A 723 -10.66 2.05 -4.10
CA ILE A 723 -9.93 2.05 -2.83
C ILE A 723 -10.98 1.98 -1.71
N SER A 724 -10.80 1.09 -0.73
CA SER A 724 -11.80 0.85 0.34
C SER A 724 -12.01 2.09 1.20
N VAL A 725 -10.97 2.49 1.95
CA VAL A 725 -10.91 3.71 2.76
C VAL A 725 -9.55 4.40 2.54
N PHE A 726 -9.58 5.72 2.38
CA PHE A 726 -8.39 6.58 2.43
C PHE A 726 -8.78 7.90 3.11
N LEU A 727 -8.43 8.04 4.39
CA LEU A 727 -8.91 9.11 5.28
C LEU A 727 -7.76 9.69 6.12
N GLY A 728 -7.69 11.01 6.25
CA GLY A 728 -6.87 11.73 7.26
C GLY A 728 -5.34 11.63 7.12
N ASN A 729 -4.84 10.82 6.19
CA ASN A 729 -3.40 10.60 5.97
C ASN A 729 -2.62 11.90 5.66
N GLU A 730 -1.36 11.98 6.10
CA GLU A 730 -0.48 13.15 5.92
C GLU A 730 0.86 12.80 5.24
N SER A 731 1.30 13.64 4.30
CA SER A 731 2.61 13.52 3.62
C SER A 731 3.47 14.76 3.81
N ILE A 732 4.71 14.58 4.28
CA ILE A 732 5.66 15.65 4.63
C ILE A 732 6.97 15.46 3.86
N ALA A 733 7.51 16.50 3.21
CA ALA A 733 8.82 16.43 2.55
C ALA A 733 8.95 15.25 1.53
N THR A 734 7.98 15.11 0.62
CA THR A 734 7.93 14.02 -0.38
C THR A 734 7.92 14.52 -1.84
N GLU A 735 8.44 13.74 -2.80
CA GLU A 735 8.38 14.15 -4.23
C GLU A 735 6.92 14.17 -4.77
N THR A 736 6.06 13.33 -4.20
CA THR A 736 4.61 13.26 -4.49
C THR A 736 3.85 12.89 -3.22
N GLY A 737 2.86 13.66 -2.80
CA GLY A 737 2.05 13.34 -1.62
C GLY A 737 1.33 11.99 -1.76
N LEU A 738 0.56 11.84 -2.85
CA LEU A 738 -0.18 10.62 -3.22
C LEU A 738 -0.05 10.36 -4.73
N GLU A 739 0.34 9.13 -5.12
CA GLU A 739 0.34 8.66 -6.51
C GLU A 739 -0.59 7.46 -6.71
N VAL A 740 -1.46 7.52 -7.73
CA VAL A 740 -2.35 6.43 -8.14
C VAL A 740 -2.17 6.12 -9.63
N ILE A 741 -1.62 4.94 -9.94
CA ILE A 741 -1.33 4.50 -11.31
C ILE A 741 -1.82 3.07 -11.53
N LYS A 742 -2.91 2.88 -12.28
CA LYS A 742 -3.37 1.55 -12.71
C LYS A 742 -2.70 1.10 -14.03
N ALA A 743 -2.86 -0.17 -14.39
CA ALA A 743 -2.58 -0.66 -15.75
C ALA A 743 -3.56 -0.09 -16.80
N ASN A 744 -4.82 0.08 -16.41
CA ASN A 744 -5.89 0.55 -17.28
C ASN A 744 -6.96 1.30 -16.46
N PRO A 745 -7.73 2.24 -17.06
CA PRO A 745 -8.58 3.14 -16.31
C PRO A 745 -9.95 2.58 -15.91
N ARG A 746 -10.32 1.37 -16.37
CA ARG A 746 -11.63 0.76 -16.07
C ARG A 746 -11.75 0.21 -14.67
N GLN A 747 -12.99 0.17 -14.21
CA GLN A 747 -13.50 -0.59 -13.07
C GLN A 747 -14.77 -1.37 -13.45
N ASP A 748 -15.35 -1.08 -14.63
CA ASP A 748 -16.62 -1.57 -15.14
C ASP A 748 -17.86 -1.30 -14.22
N HIS A 749 -17.69 -0.65 -13.06
CA HIS A 749 -18.71 -0.29 -12.05
C HIS A 749 -18.71 1.21 -11.71
N ASP A 750 -19.80 1.77 -11.16
CA ASP A 750 -19.90 3.23 -10.87
C ASP A 750 -19.29 3.66 -9.51
N LEU A 751 -19.00 2.71 -8.60
CA LEU A 751 -18.37 2.99 -7.29
C LEU A 751 -17.11 3.84 -7.41
N ARG A 752 -16.99 4.81 -6.51
CA ARG A 752 -15.90 5.78 -6.49
C ARG A 752 -14.86 5.43 -5.45
N SER A 753 -13.60 5.64 -5.81
CA SER A 753 -12.53 5.75 -4.81
C SER A 753 -12.66 7.14 -4.16
N LEU A 754 -13.02 7.17 -2.88
CA LEU A 754 -12.96 8.38 -2.06
C LEU A 754 -11.52 8.56 -1.56
N LEU A 755 -11.00 9.79 -1.66
CA LEU A 755 -9.74 10.22 -1.07
C LEU A 755 -10.09 11.43 -0.21
N ASP A 756 -10.06 11.28 1.12
CA ASP A 756 -10.68 12.24 2.04
C ASP A 756 -9.71 12.79 3.09
N SER A 757 -9.88 14.07 3.44
CA SER A 757 -9.09 14.79 4.44
C SER A 757 -7.56 14.65 4.27
N PHE A 758 -7.09 14.52 3.03
CA PHE A 758 -5.67 14.25 2.74
C PHE A 758 -4.83 15.52 2.81
N THR A 759 -3.77 15.50 3.61
CA THR A 759 -2.84 16.62 3.77
C THR A 759 -1.48 16.29 3.15
N ALA A 760 -0.91 17.16 2.31
CA ALA A 760 0.48 16.98 1.83
C ALA A 760 1.25 18.29 1.64
N TRP A 761 2.32 18.49 2.41
CA TRP A 761 3.09 19.72 2.44
C TRP A 761 4.60 19.52 2.34
N GLU A 762 5.29 20.57 1.91
CA GLU A 762 6.65 20.49 1.36
C GLU A 762 6.76 19.39 0.29
N VAL A 763 5.83 19.41 -0.69
CA VAL A 763 5.79 18.42 -1.77
C VAL A 763 6.03 19.03 -3.15
N LEU A 764 6.68 18.27 -4.04
CA LEU A 764 6.85 18.69 -5.44
C LEU A 764 5.58 18.42 -6.27
N LYS A 765 4.76 17.44 -5.89
CA LYS A 765 3.41 17.16 -6.40
C LYS A 765 2.48 16.83 -5.23
N GLY A 766 1.26 17.37 -5.20
CA GLY A 766 0.27 16.96 -4.20
C GLY A 766 -0.30 15.56 -4.51
N VAL A 767 -1.26 15.50 -5.43
CA VAL A 767 -1.88 14.25 -5.90
C VAL A 767 -1.56 14.02 -7.39
N HIS A 768 -1.11 12.81 -7.75
CA HIS A 768 -0.91 12.37 -9.13
C HIS A 768 -1.80 11.18 -9.46
N LEU A 769 -2.74 11.36 -10.40
CA LEU A 769 -3.58 10.30 -10.92
C LEU A 769 -3.16 9.95 -12.36
N GLY A 770 -3.12 8.66 -12.71
CA GLY A 770 -2.82 8.19 -14.06
C GLY A 770 -3.49 6.86 -14.39
N TYR A 771 -4.08 6.76 -15.59
CA TYR A 771 -4.75 5.54 -16.06
C TYR A 771 -5.83 5.05 -15.08
N THR A 772 -6.71 5.94 -14.63
CA THR A 772 -7.64 5.69 -13.53
C THR A 772 -8.93 6.52 -13.69
N GLY A 773 -10.04 6.13 -13.07
CA GLY A 773 -11.31 6.87 -13.17
C GLY A 773 -12.15 6.74 -11.90
N HIS A 774 -13.26 7.48 -11.81
CA HIS A 774 -14.20 7.42 -10.69
C HIS A 774 -13.58 7.80 -9.32
N TYR A 775 -12.98 9.00 -9.22
CA TYR A 775 -12.44 9.54 -7.95
C TYR A 775 -13.26 10.70 -7.42
N THR A 776 -13.54 10.68 -6.13
CA THR A 776 -13.93 11.87 -5.36
C THR A 776 -12.75 12.22 -4.46
N ILE A 777 -12.16 13.40 -4.66
CA ILE A 777 -11.16 13.96 -3.75
C ILE A 777 -11.90 14.98 -2.87
N ARG A 778 -11.95 14.74 -1.56
CA ARG A 778 -12.65 15.58 -0.58
C ARG A 778 -11.65 16.15 0.43
N ASP A 779 -11.86 17.42 0.80
CA ASP A 779 -11.13 18.15 1.85
C ASP A 779 -9.59 17.99 1.77
N LEU A 780 -9.05 18.19 0.57
CA LEU A 780 -7.63 18.12 0.26
C LEU A 780 -6.90 19.39 0.70
N ASP A 781 -5.80 19.30 1.44
CA ASP A 781 -4.93 20.45 1.72
C ASP A 781 -3.49 20.17 1.28
N VAL A 782 -3.00 20.89 0.26
CA VAL A 782 -1.66 20.66 -0.29
C VAL A 782 -0.85 21.95 -0.45
N VAL A 783 0.39 21.89 0.03
CA VAL A 783 1.35 23.01 0.00
C VAL A 783 2.61 22.60 -0.77
N GLY A 784 2.83 23.27 -1.90
CA GLY A 784 3.96 23.06 -2.78
C GLY A 784 5.27 23.58 -2.17
N THR A 785 6.32 22.76 -2.27
CA THR A 785 7.64 23.01 -1.67
C THR A 785 8.19 24.43 -1.92
N ASP A 786 8.68 25.05 -0.86
CA ASP A 786 9.39 26.34 -0.81
C ASP A 786 10.91 26.18 -0.98
N SER A 787 11.42 24.98 -0.67
CA SER A 787 12.84 24.56 -0.68
C SER A 787 13.65 25.19 -1.83
N PRO A 788 14.56 26.17 -1.56
CA PRO A 788 15.26 26.98 -2.59
C PRO A 788 16.18 26.21 -3.54
N GLY A 789 16.31 24.90 -3.35
CA GLY A 789 17.01 23.96 -4.20
C GLY A 789 16.11 23.15 -5.13
N ILE A 790 14.78 23.40 -5.19
CA ILE A 790 13.79 22.53 -5.85
C ILE A 790 12.79 23.28 -6.76
N ALA A 791 12.43 24.50 -6.44
CA ALA A 791 11.04 24.90 -6.58
C ALA A 791 10.65 25.64 -7.91
N MET A 792 11.55 25.81 -8.89
CA MET A 792 11.20 26.25 -10.27
C MET A 792 10.45 25.16 -11.04
N VAL A 793 10.55 23.91 -10.56
CA VAL A 793 9.77 22.77 -11.07
C VAL A 793 8.81 22.21 -10.01
N ARG A 794 8.37 23.05 -9.05
CA ARG A 794 7.11 22.84 -8.32
C ARG A 794 6.07 22.32 -9.32
N GLY A 795 5.60 21.09 -9.16
CA GLY A 795 4.89 20.37 -10.21
C GLY A 795 3.43 20.83 -10.33
N ALA A 796 2.55 20.07 -9.71
CA ALA A 796 1.15 20.46 -9.56
C ALA A 796 0.56 19.99 -8.24
N GLY A 797 -0.36 20.77 -7.67
CA GLY A 797 -1.14 20.35 -6.50
C GLY A 797 -2.01 19.14 -6.83
N ILE A 798 -2.67 19.16 -7.99
CA ILE A 798 -3.30 17.98 -8.58
C ILE A 798 -2.81 17.80 -10.02
N SER A 799 -2.36 16.58 -10.37
CA SER A 799 -1.96 16.18 -11.71
C SER A 799 -2.85 15.05 -12.22
N LEU A 800 -3.78 15.37 -13.12
CA LEU A 800 -4.63 14.42 -13.82
C LEU A 800 -3.94 14.03 -15.14
N GLY A 801 -3.22 12.91 -15.14
CA GLY A 801 -2.38 12.46 -16.26
C GLY A 801 -3.16 11.86 -17.45
N VAL A 802 -2.45 11.12 -18.29
CA VAL A 802 -3.05 10.30 -19.35
C VAL A 802 -4.08 9.32 -18.78
N HIS A 803 -5.16 9.09 -19.54
CA HIS A 803 -6.21 8.13 -19.18
C HIS A 803 -6.88 8.38 -17.82
N VAL A 804 -7.00 9.64 -17.39
CA VAL A 804 -7.78 10.03 -16.19
C VAL A 804 -9.14 10.62 -16.58
N PHE A 805 -10.24 10.03 -16.12
CA PHE A 805 -11.62 10.50 -16.41
C PHE A 805 -12.52 10.47 -15.16
N ASP A 806 -13.66 11.16 -15.21
CA ASP A 806 -14.69 11.20 -14.14
C ASP A 806 -14.14 11.47 -12.72
N VAL A 807 -13.31 12.50 -12.58
CA VAL A 807 -12.79 12.97 -11.29
C VAL A 807 -13.59 14.19 -10.80
N VAL A 808 -13.87 14.22 -9.50
CA VAL A 808 -14.39 15.39 -8.78
C VAL A 808 -13.42 15.77 -7.66
N VAL A 809 -13.22 17.07 -7.46
CA VAL A 809 -12.52 17.66 -6.33
C VAL A 809 -13.51 18.54 -5.57
N ASN A 810 -13.69 18.33 -4.27
CA ASN A 810 -14.73 18.95 -3.46
C ASN A 810 -14.18 19.41 -2.10
N GLY A 811 -13.98 20.72 -1.93
CA GLY A 811 -13.16 21.24 -0.84
C GLY A 811 -11.69 20.94 -1.11
N ALA A 812 -10.93 21.93 -1.55
CA ALA A 812 -9.48 21.76 -1.68
C ALA A 812 -8.73 23.08 -1.53
N ASN A 813 -7.66 23.07 -0.75
CA ASN A 813 -6.68 24.15 -0.65
C ASN A 813 -5.41 23.73 -1.38
N ILE A 814 -4.98 24.51 -2.37
CA ILE A 814 -3.80 24.24 -3.17
C ILE A 814 -2.89 25.49 -3.15
N GLU A 815 -1.84 25.45 -2.35
CA GLU A 815 -0.91 26.57 -2.16
C GLU A 815 0.44 26.31 -2.84
N GLY A 816 1.00 27.31 -3.51
CA GLY A 816 2.44 27.36 -3.79
C GLY A 816 2.98 26.42 -4.87
N PHE A 817 2.18 25.91 -5.81
CA PHE A 817 2.68 25.09 -6.94
C PHE A 817 2.94 25.91 -8.22
N HIS A 818 3.66 25.40 -9.24
CA HIS A 818 3.68 26.08 -10.54
C HIS A 818 2.30 26.04 -11.20
N ASN A 819 1.68 24.86 -11.23
CA ASN A 819 0.30 24.67 -11.65
C ASN A 819 -0.56 24.27 -10.44
N GLY A 820 -1.70 24.89 -10.21
CA GLY A 820 -2.64 24.41 -9.19
C GLY A 820 -3.18 23.03 -9.57
N VAL A 821 -3.87 22.96 -10.71
CA VAL A 821 -4.33 21.70 -11.32
C VAL A 821 -3.82 21.55 -12.75
N THR A 822 -3.21 20.40 -13.05
CA THR A 822 -2.79 20.00 -14.39
C THR A 822 -3.71 18.94 -14.97
N GLN A 823 -4.19 19.14 -16.20
CA GLN A 823 -5.20 18.29 -16.83
C GLN A 823 -4.70 17.78 -18.19
N GLN A 824 -4.16 16.57 -18.27
CA GLN A 824 -3.54 16.09 -19.51
C GLN A 824 -4.54 15.72 -20.61
N LYS A 825 -5.80 15.40 -20.25
CA LYS A 825 -6.96 15.14 -21.14
C LYS A 825 -6.60 14.38 -22.43
N SER A 826 -5.89 13.25 -22.29
CA SER A 826 -5.30 12.54 -23.45
C SER A 826 -5.14 11.04 -23.24
N ALA A 827 -5.10 10.32 -24.37
CA ALA A 827 -5.08 8.87 -24.46
C ALA A 827 -4.03 8.37 -25.48
N VAL A 828 -3.39 7.24 -25.18
CA VAL A 828 -2.35 6.61 -26.01
C VAL A 828 -2.71 5.18 -26.45
N ASN A 829 -1.93 4.64 -27.40
CA ASN A 829 -2.01 3.25 -27.87
C ASN A 829 -3.41 2.78 -28.33
N GLY A 830 -3.79 1.54 -28.06
CA GLY A 830 -5.08 0.95 -28.50
C GLY A 830 -6.31 1.60 -27.87
N LEU A 831 -6.12 2.35 -26.77
CA LEU A 831 -7.14 3.12 -26.07
C LEU A 831 -7.49 4.45 -26.78
N LYS A 832 -7.05 4.65 -28.04
CA LYS A 832 -7.42 5.82 -28.88
C LYS A 832 -8.92 6.03 -29.09
N PHE A 833 -9.78 5.06 -28.76
CA PHE A 833 -11.22 5.30 -28.69
C PHE A 833 -11.57 6.37 -27.65
N MET A 834 -10.77 6.52 -26.58
CA MET A 834 -10.91 7.55 -25.54
C MET A 834 -10.68 8.99 -26.02
N ALA A 835 -10.52 9.25 -27.32
CA ALA A 835 -10.29 10.58 -27.88
C ALA A 835 -11.59 11.41 -28.11
N GLY A 836 -12.70 11.04 -27.49
CA GLY A 836 -13.94 11.85 -27.47
C GLY A 836 -13.73 13.14 -26.69
N LYS A 837 -14.34 14.25 -27.12
CA LYS A 837 -14.06 15.58 -26.55
C LYS A 837 -14.82 15.92 -25.27
N ASP A 838 -15.97 15.28 -25.06
CA ASP A 838 -17.01 15.73 -24.14
C ASP A 838 -17.10 14.83 -22.88
N GLN A 839 -15.97 14.18 -22.54
CA GLN A 839 -15.83 13.17 -21.46
C GLN A 839 -14.47 13.23 -20.76
N TRP A 840 -13.74 14.34 -20.92
CA TRP A 840 -12.54 14.66 -20.13
C TRP A 840 -12.80 15.89 -19.27
N ASP A 841 -14.07 16.21 -19.04
CA ASP A 841 -14.53 17.35 -18.28
C ASP A 841 -14.69 16.95 -16.81
N TYR A 842 -13.97 17.64 -15.92
CA TYR A 842 -13.93 17.33 -14.48
C TYR A 842 -14.81 18.32 -13.71
N VAL A 843 -15.06 18.03 -12.42
CA VAL A 843 -15.82 18.93 -11.55
C VAL A 843 -14.95 19.40 -10.38
N TYR A 844 -14.95 20.70 -10.15
CA TYR A 844 -14.25 21.36 -9.06
C TYR A 844 -15.29 22.12 -8.23
N ILE A 845 -15.43 21.79 -6.95
CA ILE A 845 -16.34 22.41 -5.99
C ILE A 845 -15.48 23.03 -4.88
N ASP A 846 -15.63 24.34 -4.64
CA ASP A 846 -14.91 25.10 -3.60
C ASP A 846 -13.39 24.82 -3.52
N VAL A 847 -12.75 24.78 -4.70
CA VAL A 847 -11.30 24.61 -4.85
C VAL A 847 -10.60 25.97 -4.80
N ASN A 848 -9.91 26.22 -3.68
CA ASN A 848 -9.06 27.39 -3.44
C ASN A 848 -7.65 27.12 -3.98
N ILE A 849 -7.13 28.04 -4.80
CA ILE A 849 -5.75 27.96 -5.31
C ILE A 849 -5.03 29.28 -4.99
N SER A 850 -3.88 29.21 -4.35
CA SER A 850 -3.04 30.34 -3.94
C SER A 850 -1.57 30.12 -4.34
N GLY A 851 -0.81 31.21 -4.47
CA GLY A 851 0.61 31.17 -4.84
C GLY A 851 0.94 30.64 -6.25
N ALA A 852 -0.03 30.08 -6.99
CA ALA A 852 0.21 29.38 -8.24
C ALA A 852 0.64 30.28 -9.41
N THR A 853 1.43 29.74 -10.35
CA THR A 853 1.74 30.42 -11.61
C THR A 853 0.59 30.27 -12.62
N ASN A 854 -0.04 29.09 -12.67
CA ASN A 854 -1.27 28.85 -13.42
C ASN A 854 -2.25 28.07 -12.53
N ASP A 855 -3.39 28.65 -12.16
CA ASP A 855 -4.41 27.97 -11.33
C ASP A 855 -4.82 26.61 -11.95
N TYR A 856 -5.02 26.61 -13.28
CA TYR A 856 -5.39 25.42 -14.05
C TYR A 856 -4.73 25.43 -15.43
N THR A 857 -4.24 24.28 -15.90
CA THR A 857 -3.82 24.09 -17.29
C THR A 857 -4.87 23.32 -18.11
N ASN A 858 -4.90 23.55 -19.43
CA ASN A 858 -5.69 22.78 -20.41
C ASN A 858 -7.20 22.63 -20.12
N ARG A 859 -7.85 23.66 -19.53
CA ARG A 859 -9.31 23.66 -19.27
C ARG A 859 -10.13 23.58 -20.57
N THR A 860 -11.21 22.81 -20.50
CA THR A 860 -12.25 22.70 -21.54
C THR A 860 -13.51 23.46 -21.13
N PRO A 861 -14.41 23.83 -22.07
CA PRO A 861 -15.67 24.50 -21.74
C PRO A 861 -16.70 23.63 -20.99
N GLY A 862 -16.47 22.31 -20.86
CA GLY A 862 -17.30 21.42 -20.08
C GLY A 862 -16.84 21.23 -18.63
N ASP A 863 -15.59 21.59 -18.29
CA ASP A 863 -15.09 21.57 -16.91
C ASP A 863 -16.01 22.43 -16.02
N ARG A 864 -16.58 21.82 -14.97
CA ARG A 864 -17.53 22.47 -14.08
C ARG A 864 -16.83 23.04 -12.87
N PHE A 865 -17.17 24.29 -12.55
CA PHE A 865 -16.69 25.02 -11.38
C PHE A 865 -17.91 25.45 -10.59
N LEU A 866 -18.02 24.94 -9.37
CA LEU A 866 -19.20 24.99 -8.52
C LEU A 866 -18.81 25.43 -7.11
N THR A 867 -19.82 25.72 -6.31
CA THR A 867 -19.74 25.84 -4.85
C THR A 867 -20.64 24.80 -4.19
N ALA A 868 -20.51 24.57 -2.89
CA ALA A 868 -21.45 23.75 -2.12
C ALA A 868 -22.90 24.25 -2.30
N SER A 869 -23.11 25.56 -2.50
CA SER A 869 -24.44 26.14 -2.75
C SER A 869 -25.06 25.79 -4.11
N ASP A 870 -24.29 25.21 -5.04
CA ASP A 870 -24.78 24.64 -6.30
C ASP A 870 -25.15 23.15 -6.18
N LEU A 871 -24.84 22.50 -5.05
CA LEU A 871 -25.12 21.09 -4.81
C LEU A 871 -26.55 20.85 -4.32
N ASN A 872 -27.08 19.68 -4.68
CA ASN A 872 -28.39 19.21 -4.26
C ASN A 872 -28.20 18.14 -3.17
N HIS A 873 -27.78 18.54 -1.97
CA HIS A 873 -27.44 17.61 -0.88
C HIS A 873 -28.53 16.54 -0.63
N GLY A 874 -28.11 15.31 -0.33
CA GLY A 874 -29.00 14.16 -0.09
C GLY A 874 -29.71 13.63 -1.33
N ARG A 875 -29.41 14.15 -2.53
CA ARG A 875 -30.03 13.70 -3.79
C ARG A 875 -29.16 12.64 -4.46
N LEU A 876 -29.36 11.38 -4.10
CA LEU A 876 -28.80 10.24 -4.83
C LEU A 876 -29.90 9.24 -5.18
N PHE A 877 -30.16 9.05 -6.49
CA PHE A 877 -31.04 7.99 -6.98
C PHE A 877 -30.66 7.53 -8.40
N TYR A 878 -30.99 6.29 -8.71
CA TYR A 878 -30.89 5.72 -10.05
C TYR A 878 -32.30 5.55 -10.64
N ASN A 879 -32.49 5.87 -11.93
CA ASN A 879 -33.67 5.39 -12.65
C ASN A 879 -33.29 4.23 -13.59
N SER A 880 -33.89 3.07 -13.31
CA SER A 880 -33.81 1.83 -14.08
C SER A 880 -35.18 1.17 -14.19
N ASP A 881 -36.13 1.85 -14.84
CA ASP A 881 -37.38 1.24 -15.29
C ASP A 881 -37.10 -0.08 -16.04
N PHE A 882 -37.61 -1.21 -15.54
CA PHE A 882 -37.45 -2.54 -16.17
C PHE A 882 -37.96 -2.62 -17.62
N ALA A 883 -38.78 -1.64 -18.04
CA ALA A 883 -39.24 -1.48 -19.42
C ALA A 883 -38.29 -0.64 -20.30
N GLU A 884 -37.41 0.18 -19.71
CA GLU A 884 -36.46 1.05 -20.41
C GLU A 884 -35.00 0.56 -20.32
N THR A 885 -34.65 -0.33 -19.37
CA THR A 885 -33.32 -0.97 -19.29
C THR A 885 -32.98 -1.71 -20.59
N HIS A 886 -32.18 -1.06 -21.45
CA HIS A 886 -31.91 -1.52 -22.80
C HIS A 886 -30.83 -2.61 -22.81
N ILE A 887 -31.26 -3.85 -22.56
CA ILE A 887 -30.46 -5.07 -22.73
C ILE A 887 -30.18 -5.28 -24.24
N VAL A 888 -29.21 -4.52 -24.78
CA VAL A 888 -28.67 -4.76 -26.11
C VAL A 888 -27.67 -5.89 -25.98
N ARG A 889 -28.02 -7.10 -26.45
CA ARG A 889 -27.12 -8.26 -26.43
C ARG A 889 -26.00 -8.12 -27.47
N ASN A 890 -25.06 -7.22 -27.22
CA ASN A 890 -24.03 -6.80 -28.15
C ASN A 890 -22.77 -7.66 -27.97
N ASN A 891 -22.32 -8.32 -29.04
CA ASN A 891 -21.13 -9.21 -29.10
C ASN A 891 -21.01 -10.34 -28.05
N GLY A 892 -21.95 -10.50 -27.12
CA GLY A 892 -21.93 -11.54 -26.09
C GLY A 892 -22.28 -11.04 -24.68
N TYR A 893 -22.27 -9.72 -24.47
CA TYR A 893 -22.50 -9.04 -23.21
C TYR A 893 -23.95 -8.55 -23.08
N TRP A 894 -24.32 -8.14 -21.88
CA TRP A 894 -25.50 -7.35 -21.55
C TRP A 894 -25.00 -5.97 -21.09
N ASP A 895 -25.22 -4.92 -21.89
CA ASP A 895 -24.95 -3.53 -21.47
C ASP A 895 -26.01 -3.12 -20.42
N LEU A 896 -25.61 -2.69 -19.22
CA LEU A 896 -26.54 -2.10 -18.24
C LEU A 896 -26.72 -0.61 -18.51
N SER A 897 -27.95 -0.11 -18.39
CA SER A 897 -28.29 1.26 -18.77
C SER A 897 -29.43 1.85 -17.93
N GLY A 898 -29.38 3.17 -17.76
CA GLY A 898 -30.25 3.96 -16.90
C GLY A 898 -29.67 5.36 -16.68
N GLN A 899 -30.25 6.14 -15.78
CA GLN A 899 -29.74 7.47 -15.41
C GLN A 899 -29.50 7.59 -13.91
N LYS A 900 -28.25 7.91 -13.52
CA LYS A 900 -27.92 8.34 -12.17
C LYS A 900 -28.25 9.82 -12.02
N THR A 901 -28.84 10.19 -10.90
CA THR A 901 -29.02 11.58 -10.49
C THR A 901 -28.41 11.74 -9.11
N ASP A 902 -27.34 12.54 -9.05
CA ASP A 902 -26.57 12.85 -7.84
C ASP A 902 -26.65 14.34 -7.49
N SER A 903 -25.98 14.75 -6.41
CA SER A 903 -25.90 16.14 -5.92
C SER A 903 -25.42 17.14 -6.98
N ILE A 904 -24.57 16.69 -7.93
CA ILE A 904 -24.01 17.48 -9.04
C ILE A 904 -24.96 17.52 -10.25
N GLY A 905 -25.90 16.58 -10.34
CA GLY A 905 -26.97 16.51 -11.33
C GLY A 905 -27.06 15.13 -12.01
N GLN A 906 -27.61 15.10 -13.22
CA GLN A 906 -27.79 13.84 -13.95
C GLN A 906 -26.49 13.38 -14.65
N LYS A 907 -26.31 12.05 -14.77
CA LYS A 907 -25.31 11.36 -15.59
C LYS A 907 -25.96 10.07 -16.14
N ALA A 908 -25.46 9.53 -17.26
CA ALA A 908 -25.78 8.16 -17.63
C ALA A 908 -25.23 7.18 -16.57
N GLY A 909 -25.90 6.04 -16.37
CA GLY A 909 -25.46 4.97 -15.45
C GLY A 909 -24.20 4.21 -15.88
N TYR A 910 -23.65 4.52 -17.05
CA TYR A 910 -22.42 3.96 -17.58
C TYR A 910 -21.63 5.06 -18.30
N ASP A 911 -20.30 4.93 -18.34
CA ASP A 911 -19.48 5.72 -19.25
C ASP A 911 -19.18 4.90 -20.53
N ILE A 912 -18.94 5.53 -21.68
CA ILE A 912 -18.55 4.79 -22.90
C ILE A 912 -17.09 4.30 -22.83
N TRP A 913 -16.27 4.89 -21.95
CA TRP A 913 -14.93 4.42 -21.60
C TRP A 913 -14.97 3.16 -20.74
N ASP A 914 -15.89 3.17 -19.77
CA ASP A 914 -16.08 2.17 -18.74
C ASP A 914 -17.56 1.71 -18.71
N PRO A 915 -17.96 0.90 -19.71
CA PRO A 915 -19.35 0.57 -19.93
C PRO A 915 -19.80 -0.54 -18.99
N ASN A 916 -20.66 -0.18 -18.02
CA ASN A 916 -21.30 -1.13 -17.12
C ASN A 916 -21.92 -2.31 -17.89
N ARG A 917 -21.41 -3.52 -17.62
CA ARG A 917 -21.62 -4.71 -18.42
C ARG A 917 -21.61 -5.97 -17.58
N ILE A 918 -22.55 -6.85 -17.92
CA ILE A 918 -22.63 -8.22 -17.40
C ILE A 918 -22.27 -9.21 -18.51
N THR A 919 -21.38 -10.16 -18.22
CA THR A 919 -21.03 -11.28 -19.09
C THR A 919 -21.94 -12.49 -18.87
N ALA A 920 -21.79 -13.50 -19.73
CA ALA A 920 -22.41 -14.81 -19.53
C ALA A 920 -21.76 -15.63 -18.38
N ALA A 921 -20.78 -15.10 -17.66
CA ALA A 921 -20.23 -15.69 -16.42
C ALA A 921 -20.87 -15.01 -15.20
N GLU A 922 -20.77 -13.69 -15.07
CA GLU A 922 -21.38 -12.90 -13.99
C GLU A 922 -22.90 -13.12 -13.91
N LEU A 923 -23.61 -13.15 -15.05
CA LEU A 923 -25.06 -13.48 -15.08
C LEU A 923 -25.37 -14.91 -14.60
N ARG A 924 -24.39 -15.82 -14.57
CA ARG A 924 -24.56 -17.14 -13.93
C ARG A 924 -24.17 -17.12 -12.45
N GLY A 925 -23.27 -16.25 -12.02
CA GLY A 925 -23.03 -15.98 -10.61
C GLY A 925 -24.28 -15.42 -9.94
N SER A 926 -24.89 -14.36 -10.48
CA SER A 926 -26.11 -13.78 -9.91
C SER A 926 -27.30 -14.75 -9.90
N ILE A 927 -27.44 -15.60 -10.93
CA ILE A 927 -28.45 -16.68 -10.93
C ILE A 927 -28.12 -17.80 -9.93
N ALA A 928 -26.84 -17.97 -9.56
CA ALA A 928 -26.45 -18.95 -8.56
C ALA A 928 -26.70 -18.45 -7.13
N GLU A 929 -26.53 -17.15 -6.90
CA GLU A 929 -26.65 -16.50 -5.60
C GLU A 929 -28.11 -16.07 -5.33
N ASN A 930 -28.66 -15.22 -6.20
CA ASN A 930 -30.02 -14.67 -6.08
C ASN A 930 -31.10 -15.51 -6.75
N GLY A 931 -30.75 -16.54 -7.53
CA GLY A 931 -31.74 -17.38 -8.24
C GLY A 931 -32.38 -16.69 -9.46
N TYR A 932 -33.61 -17.06 -9.78
CA TYR A 932 -34.37 -16.44 -10.88
C TYR A 932 -35.88 -16.40 -10.64
N TRP A 933 -36.54 -15.39 -11.20
CA TRP A 933 -37.99 -15.19 -11.15
C TRP A 933 -38.61 -15.36 -12.52
N MET A 934 -39.93 -15.52 -12.56
CA MET A 934 -40.76 -15.40 -13.76
C MET A 934 -41.57 -14.12 -13.72
N THR A 935 -41.60 -13.36 -14.81
CA THR A 935 -42.56 -12.26 -14.98
C THR A 935 -43.96 -12.81 -15.24
N THR A 936 -45.00 -11.98 -15.04
CA THR A 936 -46.41 -12.38 -15.24
C THR A 936 -46.76 -12.79 -16.68
N ASP A 937 -45.93 -12.44 -17.67
CA ASP A 937 -46.08 -12.86 -19.07
C ASP A 937 -45.31 -14.15 -19.43
N GLY A 938 -44.50 -14.67 -18.50
CA GLY A 938 -43.76 -15.93 -18.65
C GLY A 938 -42.30 -15.80 -19.10
N ARG A 939 -41.74 -14.59 -19.20
CA ARG A 939 -40.28 -14.40 -19.38
C ARG A 939 -39.55 -14.59 -18.05
N ARG A 940 -38.37 -15.24 -18.10
CA ARG A 940 -37.47 -15.42 -16.95
C ARG A 940 -36.61 -14.17 -16.76
N VAL A 941 -36.36 -13.79 -15.51
CA VAL A 941 -35.45 -12.69 -15.14
C VAL A 941 -34.53 -13.12 -14.00
N ALA A 942 -33.34 -12.52 -13.93
CA ALA A 942 -32.43 -12.61 -12.80
C ALA A 942 -32.18 -11.21 -12.21
N LEU A 943 -31.87 -11.14 -10.93
CA LEU A 943 -31.43 -9.91 -10.26
C LEU A 943 -29.94 -9.70 -10.53
N ILE A 944 -29.55 -8.45 -10.81
CA ILE A 944 -28.18 -7.95 -10.77
C ILE A 944 -28.20 -6.74 -9.85
N GLU A 945 -27.39 -6.74 -8.80
CA GLU A 945 -27.19 -5.60 -7.94
C GLU A 945 -26.02 -4.74 -8.43
N GLU A 946 -26.21 -3.43 -8.42
CA GLU A 946 -25.19 -2.45 -8.77
C GLU A 946 -25.17 -1.33 -7.74
N TYR A 947 -23.98 -0.94 -7.30
CA TYR A 947 -23.80 0.23 -6.46
C TYR A 947 -23.51 1.49 -7.29
N TYR A 948 -24.16 2.60 -6.93
CA TYR A 948 -23.98 3.90 -7.56
C TYR A 948 -23.58 4.94 -6.51
N SER A 949 -22.52 5.71 -6.78
CA SER A 949 -22.02 6.73 -5.86
C SER A 949 -22.44 8.15 -6.25
N ASP A 950 -22.72 9.01 -5.29
CA ASP A 950 -22.75 10.46 -5.50
C ASP A 950 -21.34 10.95 -5.91
N ARG A 951 -21.27 11.87 -6.87
CA ARG A 951 -20.00 12.38 -7.38
C ARG A 951 -19.34 13.43 -6.49
N ALA A 952 -20.07 14.10 -5.60
CA ALA A 952 -19.54 15.12 -4.68
C ALA A 952 -19.18 14.54 -3.30
N THR A 953 -19.97 13.60 -2.79
CA THR A 953 -19.81 13.05 -1.43
C THR A 953 -19.30 11.61 -1.38
N ALA A 954 -19.34 10.88 -2.50
CA ALA A 954 -19.11 9.43 -2.57
C ALA A 954 -20.11 8.57 -1.76
N ASP A 955 -21.21 9.15 -1.27
CA ASP A 955 -22.35 8.39 -0.71
C ASP A 955 -22.81 7.32 -1.69
N ILE A 956 -23.18 6.13 -1.22
CA ILE A 956 -23.67 5.04 -2.08
C ILE A 956 -25.16 4.71 -1.88
N ILE A 957 -25.75 4.20 -2.96
CA ILE A 957 -26.96 3.37 -2.98
C ILE A 957 -26.67 2.03 -3.67
N LYS A 958 -27.25 0.94 -3.17
CA LYS A 958 -27.37 -0.35 -3.87
C LYS A 958 -28.68 -0.36 -4.66
N VAL A 959 -28.69 -0.91 -5.88
CA VAL A 959 -29.88 -0.92 -6.74
C VAL A 959 -30.03 -2.28 -7.45
N GLY A 960 -31.20 -2.89 -7.30
CA GLY A 960 -31.58 -4.11 -8.00
C GLY A 960 -32.01 -3.84 -9.44
N ILE A 961 -31.38 -4.52 -10.40
CA ILE A 961 -31.64 -4.40 -11.85
C ILE A 961 -32.04 -5.77 -12.40
N PHE A 962 -33.31 -5.92 -12.76
CA PHE A 962 -33.82 -7.17 -13.34
C PHE A 962 -33.42 -7.34 -14.81
N VAL A 963 -32.69 -8.42 -15.11
CA VAL A 963 -32.18 -8.75 -16.44
C VAL A 963 -32.95 -9.93 -17.05
N GLU A 964 -33.55 -9.73 -18.23
CA GLU A 964 -34.24 -10.81 -18.95
C GLU A 964 -33.26 -11.90 -19.43
N LEU A 965 -33.57 -13.15 -19.06
CA LEU A 965 -32.82 -14.33 -19.48
C LEU A 965 -33.36 -14.86 -20.82
N PRO A 966 -32.59 -14.78 -21.92
CA PRO A 966 -33.07 -15.21 -23.24
C PRO A 966 -33.63 -16.63 -23.21
N ALA A 967 -34.66 -16.94 -24.00
CA ALA A 967 -35.27 -18.28 -24.01
C ALA A 967 -34.28 -19.44 -24.29
N ARG A 968 -33.18 -19.15 -25.00
CA ARG A 968 -32.06 -20.09 -25.27
C ARG A 968 -30.99 -20.17 -24.17
N PHE A 969 -31.10 -19.39 -23.10
CA PHE A 969 -30.20 -19.44 -21.95
C PHE A 969 -30.51 -20.72 -21.15
N SER A 970 -29.50 -21.59 -21.03
CA SER A 970 -29.67 -22.91 -20.42
C SER A 970 -29.46 -22.84 -18.92
N LEU A 971 -30.52 -23.07 -18.15
CA LEU A 971 -30.41 -23.33 -16.70
C LEU A 971 -29.87 -24.75 -16.42
N ALA A 972 -29.69 -25.58 -17.44
CA ALA A 972 -28.88 -26.80 -17.41
C ALA A 972 -27.43 -26.57 -17.90
N GLY A 973 -27.00 -25.29 -17.96
CA GLY A 973 -25.61 -24.86 -18.23
C GLY A 973 -24.78 -24.59 -16.96
N PHE A 974 -25.35 -24.91 -15.80
CA PHE A 974 -24.68 -25.05 -14.52
C PHE A 974 -24.13 -26.49 -14.40
N ASN A 975 -23.21 -26.73 -13.46
CA ASN A 975 -22.72 -28.08 -13.22
C ASN A 975 -23.82 -28.95 -12.56
N SER A 976 -23.65 -30.27 -12.53
CA SER A 976 -24.64 -31.21 -11.97
C SER A 976 -24.83 -31.10 -10.44
N THR A 977 -24.08 -30.22 -9.78
CA THR A 977 -24.11 -29.97 -8.33
C THR A 977 -24.94 -28.72 -8.00
N PHE A 978 -25.20 -27.85 -8.97
CA PHE A 978 -25.91 -26.59 -8.77
C PHE A 978 -27.22 -26.51 -9.57
N VAL A 979 -28.32 -26.22 -8.88
CA VAL A 979 -29.65 -26.01 -9.47
C VAL A 979 -30.14 -24.63 -9.07
N PRO A 980 -30.33 -23.69 -10.02
CA PRO A 980 -30.80 -22.33 -9.69
C PRO A 980 -32.13 -22.32 -8.95
N THR A 981 -32.19 -21.58 -7.85
CA THR A 981 -33.42 -21.33 -7.08
C THR A 981 -34.45 -20.63 -7.95
N TYR A 982 -35.70 -21.09 -7.90
CA TYR A 982 -36.83 -20.46 -8.58
C TYR A 982 -37.69 -19.71 -7.56
N ASN A 983 -37.64 -18.38 -7.61
CA ASN A 983 -38.20 -17.48 -6.60
C ASN A 983 -39.68 -17.15 -6.89
N GLY A 984 -40.33 -17.87 -7.80
CA GLY A 984 -41.74 -17.66 -8.13
C GLY A 984 -41.98 -16.58 -9.18
N VAL A 985 -43.08 -15.85 -9.04
CA VAL A 985 -43.51 -14.83 -10.00
C VAL A 985 -43.20 -13.44 -9.43
N LEU A 986 -42.36 -12.67 -10.11
CA LEU A 986 -41.90 -11.35 -9.66
C LEU A 986 -43.07 -10.39 -9.45
N ASN A 987 -43.24 -9.91 -8.22
CA ASN A 987 -44.23 -8.90 -7.88
C ASN A 987 -43.75 -7.49 -8.25
N GLN A 988 -44.06 -7.03 -9.47
CA GLN A 988 -43.76 -5.65 -9.93
C GLN A 988 -44.54 -4.54 -9.19
N ASN A 989 -45.24 -4.87 -8.10
CA ASN A 989 -45.90 -3.93 -7.19
C ASN A 989 -45.55 -4.25 -5.73
N SER A 990 -44.40 -4.91 -5.48
CA SER A 990 -43.83 -5.04 -4.15
C SER A 990 -43.47 -3.66 -3.60
N LYS A 991 -43.15 -3.60 -2.31
CA LYS A 991 -42.64 -2.42 -1.64
C LYS A 991 -41.38 -2.81 -0.90
N ALA A 992 -40.28 -2.15 -1.21
CA ALA A 992 -39.02 -2.31 -0.52
C ALA A 992 -39.17 -2.31 1.02
N PRO A 993 -38.30 -3.06 1.75
CA PRO A 993 -38.30 -3.11 3.20
C PRO A 993 -38.32 -1.73 3.85
N ILE A 994 -38.95 -1.62 5.02
CA ILE A 994 -38.74 -0.48 5.91
C ILE A 994 -37.54 -0.82 6.77
N ALA A 995 -36.36 -0.39 6.28
CA ALA A 995 -35.13 -0.30 7.06
C ALA A 995 -35.20 0.92 8.01
N VAL A 996 -34.62 0.81 9.21
CA VAL A 996 -34.74 1.80 10.30
C VAL A 996 -33.39 2.04 10.93
N ASP A 997 -32.99 3.31 11.07
CA ASP A 997 -31.65 3.67 11.56
C ASP A 997 -31.38 3.18 13.00
N ASP A 998 -30.19 2.60 13.21
CA ASP A 998 -29.74 2.00 14.46
C ASP A 998 -28.78 2.89 15.26
N VAL A 999 -28.68 2.60 16.56
CA VAL A 999 -27.73 3.24 17.48
C VAL A 999 -27.01 2.20 18.35
N ALA A 1000 -25.70 2.35 18.48
CA ALA A 1000 -24.85 1.50 19.32
C ALA A 1000 -23.88 2.32 20.16
N HIS A 1001 -23.30 1.68 21.19
CA HIS A 1001 -22.33 2.27 22.11
C HIS A 1001 -21.16 1.31 22.31
N THR A 1002 -19.94 1.84 22.28
CA THR A 1002 -18.70 1.14 22.66
C THR A 1002 -17.72 2.14 23.28
N ASN A 1003 -16.56 1.66 23.74
CA ASN A 1003 -15.45 2.49 24.17
C ASN A 1003 -14.39 2.57 23.06
N SER A 1004 -13.49 3.55 23.14
CA SER A 1004 -12.30 3.64 22.28
C SER A 1004 -11.50 2.33 22.29
N GLY A 1005 -11.03 1.87 21.11
CA GLY A 1005 -10.32 0.57 20.98
C GLY A 1005 -11.15 -0.69 21.26
N HIS A 1006 -12.45 -0.60 21.54
CA HIS A 1006 -13.32 -1.75 21.81
C HIS A 1006 -14.35 -1.98 20.69
N SER A 1007 -14.58 -3.25 20.35
CA SER A 1007 -15.61 -3.66 19.40
C SER A 1007 -16.99 -3.86 20.03
N VAL A 1008 -18.04 -3.76 19.20
CA VAL A 1008 -19.43 -4.03 19.58
C VAL A 1008 -20.16 -4.79 18.47
N ILE A 1009 -20.97 -5.77 18.86
CA ILE A 1009 -21.83 -6.53 17.95
C ILE A 1009 -23.22 -5.87 17.90
N ILE A 1010 -23.73 -5.65 16.69
CA ILE A 1010 -24.99 -4.93 16.43
C ILE A 1010 -25.88 -5.81 15.53
N ASP A 1011 -27.13 -6.05 15.95
CA ASP A 1011 -28.15 -6.74 15.16
C ASP A 1011 -28.92 -5.72 14.31
N LEU A 1012 -28.67 -5.74 12.99
CA LEU A 1012 -29.15 -4.73 12.04
C LEU A 1012 -30.57 -5.01 11.52
N LEU A 1013 -31.18 -6.15 11.90
CA LEU A 1013 -32.50 -6.55 11.39
C LEU A 1013 -33.56 -6.57 12.51
N ALA A 1014 -33.18 -6.28 13.75
CA ALA A 1014 -34.04 -6.35 14.94
C ALA A 1014 -35.24 -5.37 14.94
N ASN A 1015 -35.13 -4.25 14.21
CA ASN A 1015 -36.09 -3.16 14.11
C ASN A 1015 -36.86 -3.14 12.76
N ASP A 1016 -36.36 -3.89 11.78
CA ASP A 1016 -36.74 -3.85 10.37
C ASP A 1016 -37.89 -4.80 10.00
N LYS A 1017 -38.54 -4.52 8.87
CA LYS A 1017 -39.67 -5.32 8.34
C LYS A 1017 -40.00 -5.03 6.90
N ASP A 1018 -40.52 -6.04 6.22
CA ASP A 1018 -41.21 -5.87 4.94
C ASP A 1018 -42.66 -5.32 5.11
N PRO A 1019 -43.15 -4.41 4.24
CA PRO A 1019 -44.52 -3.89 4.29
C PRO A 1019 -45.64 -4.82 3.79
N ASP A 1020 -45.34 -5.82 2.95
CA ASP A 1020 -46.31 -6.79 2.41
C ASP A 1020 -46.28 -8.15 3.14
N GLY A 1021 -45.20 -8.44 3.87
CA GLY A 1021 -45.01 -9.60 4.74
C GLY A 1021 -43.94 -10.58 4.26
N ASP A 1022 -43.10 -10.20 3.29
CA ASP A 1022 -42.03 -11.05 2.76
C ASP A 1022 -40.83 -11.15 3.72
N GLN A 1023 -39.97 -12.15 3.50
CA GLN A 1023 -38.75 -12.32 4.29
C GLN A 1023 -37.67 -11.33 3.81
N ILE A 1024 -36.99 -10.71 4.78
CA ILE A 1024 -35.83 -9.82 4.54
C ILE A 1024 -34.50 -10.50 4.86
N LYS A 1025 -33.42 -10.01 4.25
CA LYS A 1025 -32.01 -10.31 4.60
C LYS A 1025 -31.18 -9.03 4.67
N LEU A 1026 -30.08 -9.08 5.43
CA LEU A 1026 -28.96 -8.14 5.29
C LEU A 1026 -28.33 -8.34 3.89
N ASP A 1027 -27.94 -7.24 3.25
CA ASP A 1027 -27.63 -7.21 1.82
C ASP A 1027 -26.38 -6.37 1.48
N GLY A 1028 -25.40 -6.36 2.40
CA GLY A 1028 -24.16 -5.60 2.30
C GLY A 1028 -24.08 -4.44 3.30
N VAL A 1029 -22.85 -4.11 3.69
CA VAL A 1029 -22.51 -3.14 4.75
C VAL A 1029 -21.40 -2.22 4.23
N PHE A 1030 -21.44 -0.94 4.59
CA PHE A 1030 -20.48 0.06 4.11
C PHE A 1030 -20.19 1.16 5.13
N SER A 1031 -18.91 1.31 5.47
CA SER A 1031 -18.37 2.49 6.14
C SER A 1031 -17.42 3.26 5.22
N GLN A 1032 -17.26 4.56 5.47
CA GLN A 1032 -16.19 5.38 4.87
C GLN A 1032 -15.02 5.62 5.84
N ASN A 1033 -15.19 5.30 7.13
CA ASN A 1033 -14.26 5.70 8.20
C ASN A 1033 -13.79 4.48 9.02
N SER A 1034 -14.74 3.70 9.52
CA SER A 1034 -14.56 2.58 10.46
C SER A 1034 -14.35 1.23 9.79
N HIS A 1035 -13.69 0.34 10.52
CA HIS A 1035 -13.68 -1.08 10.21
C HIS A 1035 -14.95 -1.77 10.73
N VAL A 1036 -15.69 -2.42 9.84
CA VAL A 1036 -16.94 -3.13 10.15
C VAL A 1036 -16.98 -4.45 9.41
N VAL A 1037 -17.18 -5.54 10.15
CA VAL A 1037 -17.24 -6.91 9.62
C VAL A 1037 -18.69 -7.42 9.66
N ASP A 1038 -19.19 -7.97 8.56
CA ASP A 1038 -20.45 -8.70 8.50
C ASP A 1038 -20.26 -10.12 9.05
N ASN A 1039 -21.03 -10.49 10.07
CA ASN A 1039 -20.93 -11.80 10.71
C ASN A 1039 -21.70 -12.90 9.95
N GLY A 1040 -22.43 -12.55 8.88
CA GLY A 1040 -23.16 -13.47 8.02
C GLY A 1040 -24.49 -13.99 8.58
N ASP A 1041 -24.91 -13.53 9.76
CA ASP A 1041 -26.16 -13.92 10.43
C ASP A 1041 -27.20 -12.78 10.56
N GLY A 1042 -26.89 -11.61 10.01
CA GLY A 1042 -27.67 -10.37 10.16
C GLY A 1042 -27.10 -9.42 11.22
N THR A 1043 -26.08 -9.84 11.96
CA THR A 1043 -25.31 -8.98 12.86
C THR A 1043 -24.00 -8.51 12.21
N VAL A 1044 -23.48 -7.38 12.67
CA VAL A 1044 -22.14 -6.88 12.33
C VAL A 1044 -21.30 -6.69 13.57
N THR A 1045 -19.98 -6.80 13.42
CA THR A 1045 -19.00 -6.41 14.42
C THR A 1045 -18.37 -5.09 13.99
N TYR A 1046 -18.68 -4.00 14.71
CA TYR A 1046 -18.03 -2.70 14.57
C TYR A 1046 -16.78 -2.66 15.45
N PHE A 1047 -15.67 -2.12 14.95
CA PHE A 1047 -14.44 -1.90 15.70
C PHE A 1047 -14.18 -0.40 15.82
N ALA A 1048 -14.10 0.12 17.06
CA ALA A 1048 -13.61 1.46 17.31
C ALA A 1048 -12.08 1.48 17.19
N ASP A 1049 -11.52 2.43 16.43
CA ASP A 1049 -10.07 2.65 16.42
C ASP A 1049 -9.57 3.01 17.84
N PRO A 1050 -8.35 2.61 18.21
CA PRO A 1050 -7.69 3.11 19.42
C PRO A 1050 -7.60 4.65 19.40
N ASN A 1051 -7.86 5.28 20.54
CA ASN A 1051 -7.91 6.74 20.74
C ASN A 1051 -9.05 7.50 20.01
N PHE A 1052 -9.81 6.88 19.10
CA PHE A 1052 -11.01 7.51 18.56
C PHE A 1052 -12.11 7.64 19.62
N THR A 1053 -12.74 8.81 19.72
CA THR A 1053 -13.89 9.07 20.59
C THR A 1053 -14.85 10.05 19.91
N GLY A 1054 -16.16 9.86 20.07
CA GLY A 1054 -17.18 10.70 19.43
C GLY A 1054 -18.36 9.90 18.86
N GLN A 1055 -18.85 10.29 17.69
CA GLN A 1055 -19.84 9.54 16.92
C GLN A 1055 -19.26 9.15 15.57
N ASP A 1056 -19.50 7.92 15.16
CA ASP A 1056 -19.15 7.41 13.84
C ASP A 1056 -20.37 6.76 13.17
N ILE A 1057 -20.34 6.72 11.84
CA ILE A 1057 -21.50 6.41 11.00
C ILE A 1057 -21.10 5.45 9.88
N PHE A 1058 -21.76 4.30 9.86
CA PHE A 1058 -21.77 3.38 8.71
C PHE A 1058 -23.20 3.12 8.25
N HIS A 1059 -23.36 2.41 7.13
CA HIS A 1059 -24.65 2.13 6.53
C HIS A 1059 -24.78 0.65 6.15
N TYR A 1060 -26.02 0.18 6.04
CA TYR A 1060 -26.32 -1.18 5.58
C TYR A 1060 -27.49 -1.19 4.59
N PHE A 1061 -27.61 -2.30 3.87
CA PHE A 1061 -28.69 -2.55 2.92
C PHE A 1061 -29.54 -3.75 3.34
N VAL A 1062 -30.83 -3.70 3.03
CA VAL A 1062 -31.82 -4.73 3.37
C VAL A 1062 -32.62 -5.09 2.11
N GLN A 1063 -32.74 -6.37 1.81
CA GLN A 1063 -33.40 -6.87 0.59
C GLN A 1063 -34.58 -7.81 0.92
N ASP A 1064 -35.69 -7.68 0.19
CA ASP A 1064 -36.88 -8.56 0.29
C ASP A 1064 -36.79 -9.80 -0.63
N SER A 1065 -37.82 -10.65 -0.63
CA SER A 1065 -37.89 -11.83 -1.50
C SER A 1065 -38.20 -11.54 -2.99
N ASN A 1066 -38.57 -10.29 -3.33
CA ASN A 1066 -38.76 -9.81 -4.69
C ASN A 1066 -37.54 -9.10 -5.28
N GLY A 1067 -36.47 -8.87 -4.50
CA GLY A 1067 -35.27 -8.15 -4.91
C GLY A 1067 -35.37 -6.62 -4.80
N ASP A 1068 -36.36 -6.10 -4.06
CA ASP A 1068 -36.41 -4.69 -3.67
C ASP A 1068 -35.46 -4.43 -2.48
N ILE A 1069 -34.73 -3.31 -2.54
CA ILE A 1069 -33.64 -2.98 -1.61
C ILE A 1069 -33.90 -1.63 -0.94
N SER A 1070 -33.66 -1.57 0.37
CA SER A 1070 -33.65 -0.36 1.19
C SER A 1070 -32.28 -0.15 1.85
N LYS A 1071 -32.03 1.08 2.32
CA LYS A 1071 -30.79 1.50 3.01
C LYS A 1071 -31.15 2.15 4.35
N ALA A 1072 -30.37 1.86 5.39
CA ALA A 1072 -30.42 2.56 6.67
C ALA A 1072 -29.01 2.91 7.19
N GLN A 1073 -28.97 3.74 8.23
CA GLN A 1073 -27.75 4.24 8.88
C GLN A 1073 -27.57 3.60 10.25
N VAL A 1074 -26.33 3.28 10.64
CA VAL A 1074 -25.98 2.93 12.02
C VAL A 1074 -25.13 4.05 12.60
N THR A 1075 -25.47 4.51 13.80
CA THR A 1075 -24.71 5.56 14.50
C THR A 1075 -24.09 4.96 15.77
N VAL A 1076 -22.77 4.79 15.77
CA VAL A 1076 -22.03 4.28 16.93
C VAL A 1076 -21.49 5.47 17.74
N THR A 1077 -21.77 5.49 19.04
CA THR A 1077 -21.14 6.43 19.97
C THR A 1077 -19.97 5.73 20.65
N VAL A 1078 -18.77 6.30 20.51
CA VAL A 1078 -17.53 5.78 21.07
C VAL A 1078 -17.12 6.66 22.26
N ASP A 1079 -17.31 6.13 23.46
CA ASP A 1079 -16.92 6.77 24.72
C ASP A 1079 -15.41 6.59 25.02
N ALA A 1080 -14.89 7.42 25.95
CA ALA A 1080 -13.47 7.49 26.33
C ALA A 1080 -13.13 6.68 27.60
#